data_AF-A0A2B4S9U0-F1
#
_entry.id   AF-A0A2B4S9U0-F1
#
_cell.length_a   1.000
_cell.length_b   1.000
_cell.length_c   1.000
_cell.angle_alpha   90.00
_cell.angle_beta   90.00
_cell.angle_gamma   90.00
#
_symmetry.space_group_name_H-M   'P 1'
#
loop_
_entity.id
_entity.type
_entity.pdbx_description
1 polymer ?
#
loop_
_entity_poly.entity_id
_entity_poly.type
_entity_poly.pdbx_seq_one_letter_code
_entity_poly.pdbx_strand_id
1 'polypeptide(L)'
;MSYTAGILEAVRISLDVAIILLKTDRALKATEFCNKCVSLLQNFDSGTHLEISEDIINVYCAISGYTNEARYNATKLLNKLHRAGILTIQLGDKYHEQNRFEEAKQAFESALTIMKMTGHSREEAVAHGRLGVVTNNLNEKQKAIEHHKKALGIAIEMGDRQGEGASYRNLGSVYYTLGEYQTAREYHDEALAIATEIGDKEKEVISNRNLGILFRTLGINQTAKEYYEKALAIMIEIEDRKIECAIYLSLGTTHLELGKNRSAKECFDKALNLCKETGDKTIEAGASVGLATFFAFVKEKEKAKEHCEKALVITRKCGDRAIEAEVYLSVGNLNFQNLDEYDKGEDYLQKARSISIEIGDKMTEFQSLYCIANLKRSQSKIEEAKQYLCQSIEIHEHMRCLLKGNEEFEISLLEKHGRFPIEMLTKLLCKTGKFRDALYVEELGRARSLTESMAKNFSLKSTSQLIQRHDKVEDINVIPEEVYNVEVIFKKSAVPLGALPTENCENRPLGDYLMTSDGEESKEPEIIIVPDRFSYRVPFNALRDESTGKYLSDNYRIRIIPSLTTLRLIQECPADYHSQTGALVVGDPKVGSVLCKGEIRNFSRLKFARKEAEMVGQLLGVAPLLGAYATKKAVLQAIPSVSVIHIAAHGDVERGEISLSP
;
A
#
# COMPACT_ATOMS: atom_id res chain seq x y z
N MET A 1 39.46 24.37 17.52
CA MET A 1 39.67 24.38 16.05
C MET A 1 40.55 23.20 15.69
N SER A 2 40.05 22.29 14.86
CA SER A 2 40.82 21.14 14.38
C SER A 2 42.06 21.61 13.61
N TYR A 3 43.16 20.87 13.68
CA TYR A 3 44.37 21.09 12.86
C TYR A 3 44.04 21.27 11.37
N THR A 4 43.02 20.56 10.87
CA THR A 4 42.50 20.68 9.50
C THR A 4 41.82 22.02 9.21
N ALA A 5 41.06 22.58 10.17
CA ALA A 5 40.43 23.90 10.04
C ALA A 5 41.47 25.02 9.98
N GLY A 6 42.55 24.90 10.75
CA GLY A 6 43.68 25.85 10.69
C GLY A 6 44.43 25.82 9.36
N ILE A 7 44.57 24.63 8.73
CA ILE A 7 45.18 24.52 7.41
C ILE A 7 44.25 25.05 6.32
N LEU A 8 42.95 24.77 6.38
CA LEU A 8 41.96 25.30 5.43
C LEU A 8 41.86 26.83 5.49
N GLU A 9 41.88 27.41 6.68
CA GLU A 9 41.93 28.86 6.88
C GLU A 9 43.21 29.47 6.32
N ALA A 10 44.37 28.84 6.54
CA ALA A 10 45.64 29.27 5.99
C ALA A 10 45.66 29.17 4.45
N VAL A 11 45.05 28.13 3.88
CA VAL A 11 44.87 27.96 2.42
C VAL A 11 43.93 29.03 1.87
N ARG A 12 42.82 29.34 2.55
CA ARG A 12 41.88 30.42 2.18
C ARG A 12 42.57 31.77 2.11
N ILE A 13 43.25 32.18 3.19
CA ILE A 13 43.99 33.45 3.24
C ILE A 13 45.07 33.50 2.16
N SER A 14 45.79 32.40 1.95
CA SER A 14 46.85 32.32 0.93
C SER A 14 46.31 32.46 -0.49
N LEU A 15 45.08 31.99 -0.75
CA LEU A 15 44.41 32.13 -2.03
C LEU A 15 43.83 33.52 -2.24
N ASP A 16 43.25 34.15 -1.22
CA ASP A 16 42.80 35.55 -1.31
C ASP A 16 43.95 36.50 -1.66
N VAL A 17 45.11 36.27 -1.05
CA VAL A 17 46.36 36.98 -1.39
C VAL A 17 46.78 36.71 -2.83
N ALA A 18 46.65 35.46 -3.31
CA ALA A 18 46.94 35.13 -4.71
C ALA A 18 46.01 35.88 -5.69
N ILE A 19 44.72 36.03 -5.40
CA ILE A 19 43.79 36.84 -6.24
C ILE A 19 44.28 38.29 -6.34
N ILE A 20 44.59 38.90 -5.20
CA ILE A 20 45.00 40.31 -5.14
C ILE A 20 46.30 40.50 -5.93
N LEU A 21 47.23 39.54 -5.84
CA LEU A 21 48.47 39.54 -6.60
C LEU A 21 48.22 39.42 -8.11
N LEU A 22 47.23 38.64 -8.56
CA LEU A 22 46.87 38.51 -9.98
C LEU A 22 46.19 39.76 -10.53
N LYS A 23 45.27 40.36 -9.77
CA LYS A 23 44.62 41.63 -10.12
C LYS A 23 45.60 42.81 -10.23
N THR A 24 46.83 42.64 -9.74
CA THR A 24 47.90 43.64 -9.77
C THR A 24 49.07 43.25 -10.67
N ASP A 25 48.86 42.33 -11.62
CA ASP A 25 49.84 41.88 -12.63
C ASP A 25 51.11 41.21 -12.06
N ARG A 26 51.00 40.60 -10.86
CA ARG A 26 52.10 39.90 -10.16
C ARG A 26 51.94 38.39 -10.21
N ALA A 27 51.78 37.84 -11.42
CA ALA A 27 51.44 36.43 -11.67
C ALA A 27 52.46 35.41 -11.11
N LEU A 28 53.76 35.73 -11.13
CA LEU A 28 54.82 34.84 -10.58
C LEU A 28 54.68 34.61 -9.08
N LYS A 29 54.41 35.69 -8.30
CA LYS A 29 54.21 35.58 -6.85
C LYS A 29 52.90 34.87 -6.51
N ALA A 30 51.85 35.07 -7.30
CA ALA A 30 50.60 34.34 -7.13
C ALA A 30 50.80 32.82 -7.34
N THR A 31 51.66 32.44 -8.29
CA THR A 31 52.01 31.04 -8.57
C THR A 31 52.78 30.39 -7.42
N GLU A 32 53.69 31.10 -6.77
CA GLU A 32 54.39 30.62 -5.56
C GLU A 32 53.42 30.35 -4.40
N PHE A 33 52.45 31.24 -4.18
CA PHE A 33 51.39 31.03 -3.17
C PHE A 33 50.54 29.80 -3.49
N CYS A 34 50.19 29.59 -4.77
CA CYS A 34 49.46 28.39 -5.20
C CYS A 34 50.25 27.11 -4.96
N ASN A 35 51.56 27.10 -5.25
CA ASN A 35 52.43 25.96 -4.96
C ASN A 35 52.52 25.65 -3.46
N LYS A 36 52.51 26.70 -2.63
CA LYS A 36 52.48 26.58 -1.17
C LYS A 36 51.15 25.99 -0.68
N CYS A 37 50.02 26.41 -1.25
CA CYS A 37 48.71 25.79 -0.99
C CYS A 37 48.69 24.30 -1.40
N VAL A 38 49.23 23.96 -2.57
CA VAL A 38 49.34 22.56 -3.03
C VAL A 38 50.19 21.71 -2.10
N SER A 39 51.25 22.29 -1.50
CA SER A 39 52.10 21.62 -0.51
C SER A 39 51.43 21.47 0.86
N LEU A 40 50.66 22.46 1.31
CA LEU A 40 49.85 22.35 2.54
C LEU A 40 48.76 21.29 2.38
N LEU A 41 48.23 21.15 1.16
CA LEU A 41 47.27 20.12 0.79
C LEU A 41 47.90 18.73 0.55
N GLN A 42 49.24 18.59 0.47
CA GLN A 42 49.91 17.28 0.40
C GLN A 42 49.77 16.46 1.68
N ASN A 43 49.44 17.10 2.81
CA ASN A 43 49.30 16.43 4.10
C ASN A 43 47.87 15.92 4.37
N PHE A 44 46.93 16.03 3.42
CA PHE A 44 45.51 15.66 3.58
C PHE A 44 45.17 14.22 3.14
N ASP A 45 46.13 13.29 3.19
CA ASP A 45 45.89 11.87 2.86
C ASP A 45 45.03 11.12 3.90
N SER A 46 44.44 11.81 4.88
CA SER A 46 43.85 11.21 6.08
C SER A 46 42.35 11.44 6.21
N GLY A 47 41.51 11.10 5.22
CA GLY A 47 40.07 10.81 5.44
C GLY A 47 39.25 11.72 6.37
N THR A 48 39.58 13.01 6.47
CA THR A 48 38.90 13.98 7.34
C THR A 48 37.90 14.82 6.55
N HIS A 49 36.81 15.23 7.19
CA HIS A 49 35.84 16.20 6.65
C HIS A 49 36.57 17.47 6.17
N LEU A 50 36.44 17.81 4.87
CA LEU A 50 37.01 19.02 4.27
C LEU A 50 35.90 20.05 4.06
N GLU A 51 35.92 21.14 4.84
CA GLU A 51 35.14 22.33 4.56
C GLU A 51 35.92 23.21 3.57
N ILE A 52 35.66 23.05 2.28
CA ILE A 52 36.25 23.92 1.24
C ILE A 52 35.20 24.98 0.86
N SER A 53 35.52 26.27 1.02
CA SER A 53 34.61 27.37 0.64
C SER A 53 34.62 27.66 -0.86
N GLU A 54 33.50 28.17 -1.37
CA GLU A 54 33.29 28.59 -2.77
C GLU A 54 34.31 29.65 -3.25
N ASP A 55 34.84 30.45 -2.32
CA ASP A 55 35.83 31.50 -2.56
C ASP A 55 37.15 30.96 -3.11
N ILE A 56 37.62 29.82 -2.59
CA ILE A 56 38.90 29.16 -2.94
C ILE A 56 38.98 28.82 -4.44
N ILE A 57 37.83 28.59 -5.08
CA ILE A 57 37.75 28.15 -6.48
C ILE A 57 37.45 29.31 -7.44
N ASN A 58 36.74 30.36 -6.99
CA ASN A 58 36.59 31.61 -7.75
C ASN A 58 37.95 32.29 -8.01
N VAL A 59 38.86 32.19 -7.04
CA VAL A 59 40.28 32.57 -7.17
C VAL A 59 40.97 31.84 -8.32
N TYR A 60 40.60 30.58 -8.50
CA TYR A 60 41.34 29.60 -9.26
C TYR A 60 40.91 29.53 -10.74
N CYS A 61 39.62 29.68 -11.01
CA CYS A 61 39.12 29.92 -12.37
C CYS A 61 39.78 31.17 -12.98
N ALA A 62 40.02 32.20 -12.15
CA ALA A 62 40.78 33.38 -12.55
C ALA A 62 42.27 33.08 -12.83
N ILE A 63 42.92 32.16 -12.10
CA ILE A 63 44.35 31.79 -12.29
C ILE A 63 44.61 31.02 -13.59
N SER A 64 43.72 30.10 -13.98
CA SER A 64 43.89 29.19 -15.12
C SER A 64 44.05 29.88 -16.48
N GLY A 65 43.67 31.16 -16.56
CA GLY A 65 43.75 32.01 -17.76
C GLY A 65 45.08 32.71 -17.99
N TYR A 66 46.05 32.68 -17.06
CA TYR A 66 47.23 33.55 -17.12
C TYR A 66 48.53 32.90 -17.66
N THR A 67 48.91 31.68 -17.24
CA THR A 67 50.15 31.01 -17.70
C THR A 67 50.02 29.47 -17.78
N ASN A 68 50.88 28.82 -18.58
CA ASN A 68 50.89 27.34 -18.74
C ASN A 68 51.29 26.59 -17.44
N GLU A 69 52.19 27.15 -16.64
CA GLU A 69 52.64 26.57 -15.37
C GLU A 69 51.56 26.68 -14.29
N ALA A 70 50.85 27.81 -14.24
CA ALA A 70 49.69 27.99 -13.39
C ALA A 70 48.57 26.99 -13.76
N ARG A 71 48.35 26.74 -15.06
CA ARG A 71 47.40 25.73 -15.56
C ARG A 71 47.79 24.30 -15.17
N TYR A 72 49.06 23.94 -15.22
CA TYR A 72 49.55 22.62 -14.82
C TYR A 72 49.37 22.36 -13.31
N ASN A 73 49.78 23.31 -12.47
CA ASN A 73 49.62 23.20 -11.02
C ASN A 73 48.15 23.19 -10.61
N ALA A 74 47.34 23.92 -11.38
CA ALA A 74 45.90 23.89 -11.30
C ALA A 74 45.35 22.46 -11.53
N THR A 75 45.57 21.87 -12.70
CA THR A 75 45.08 20.52 -13.01
C THR A 75 45.50 19.48 -11.96
N LYS A 76 46.73 19.60 -11.43
CA LYS A 76 47.22 18.72 -10.36
C LYS A 76 46.44 18.87 -9.05
N LEU A 77 46.01 20.08 -8.70
CA LEU A 77 45.19 20.35 -7.52
C LEU A 77 43.76 19.82 -7.70
N LEU A 78 43.15 20.02 -8.88
CA LEU A 78 41.82 19.48 -9.19
C LEU A 78 41.77 17.96 -9.07
N ASN A 79 42.77 17.26 -9.59
CA ASN A 79 42.85 15.80 -9.46
C ASN A 79 42.96 15.34 -8.00
N LYS A 80 43.63 16.13 -7.15
CA LYS A 80 43.68 15.85 -5.70
C LYS A 80 42.34 16.11 -5.02
N LEU A 81 41.65 17.19 -5.37
CA LEU A 81 40.33 17.51 -4.83
C LEU A 81 39.30 16.46 -5.25
N HIS A 82 39.29 16.05 -6.52
CA HIS A 82 38.45 14.95 -7.01
C HIS A 82 38.70 13.65 -6.23
N ARG A 83 39.98 13.28 -6.05
CA ARG A 83 40.36 12.11 -5.24
C ARG A 83 39.91 12.24 -3.77
N ALA A 84 40.05 13.43 -3.18
CA ALA A 84 39.55 13.70 -1.84
C ALA A 84 38.02 13.57 -1.78
N GLY A 85 37.30 14.08 -2.77
CA GLY A 85 35.85 13.93 -2.89
C GLY A 85 35.42 12.46 -2.95
N ILE A 86 36.09 11.62 -3.74
CA ILE A 86 35.81 10.18 -3.81
C ILE A 86 36.02 9.52 -2.44
N LEU A 87 37.12 9.85 -1.76
CA LEU A 87 37.40 9.33 -0.41
C LEU A 87 36.34 9.80 0.60
N THR A 88 35.81 11.02 0.46
CA THR A 88 34.72 11.52 1.29
C THR A 88 33.41 10.77 1.03
N ILE A 89 33.10 10.40 -0.21
CA ILE A 89 31.97 9.50 -0.53
C ILE A 89 32.18 8.15 0.16
N GLN A 90 33.37 7.56 0.06
CA GLN A 90 33.68 6.28 0.72
C GLN A 90 33.60 6.36 2.25
N LEU A 91 33.99 7.50 2.83
CA LEU A 91 33.81 7.76 4.27
C LEU A 91 32.32 7.86 4.63
N GLY A 92 31.54 8.56 3.81
CA GLY A 92 30.08 8.61 3.95
C GLY A 92 29.44 7.23 3.88
N ASP A 93 29.86 6.38 2.93
CA ASP A 93 29.42 4.99 2.80
C ASP A 93 29.74 4.19 4.09
N LYS A 94 30.93 4.37 4.69
CA LYS A 94 31.28 3.75 5.98
C LYS A 94 30.43 4.25 7.15
N TYR A 95 30.11 5.54 7.20
CA TYR A 95 29.20 6.08 8.22
C TYR A 95 27.79 5.54 8.03
N HIS A 96 27.33 5.43 6.79
CA HIS A 96 26.03 4.84 6.45
C HIS A 96 25.95 3.38 6.91
N GLU A 97 26.97 2.56 6.64
CA GLU A 97 27.07 1.17 7.13
C GLU A 97 27.05 1.06 8.66
N GLN A 98 27.51 2.10 9.37
CA GLN A 98 27.48 2.18 10.83
C GLN A 98 26.16 2.76 11.39
N ASN A 99 25.15 2.99 10.54
CA ASN A 99 23.90 3.70 10.87
C ASN A 99 24.09 5.12 11.42
N ARG A 100 25.25 5.74 11.13
CA ARG A 100 25.60 7.12 11.50
C ARG A 100 25.15 8.07 10.40
N PHE A 101 23.83 8.17 10.23
CA PHE A 101 23.22 8.81 9.06
C PHE A 101 23.49 10.32 8.98
N GLU A 102 23.58 11.03 10.11
CA GLU A 102 23.90 12.47 10.09
C GLU A 102 25.35 12.73 9.65
N GLU A 103 26.32 11.95 10.15
CA GLU A 103 27.70 12.08 9.67
C GLU A 103 27.85 11.64 8.22
N ALA A 104 27.10 10.62 7.78
CA ALA A 104 27.05 10.21 6.38
C ALA A 104 26.51 11.34 5.50
N LYS A 105 25.43 12.01 5.93
CA LYS A 105 24.84 13.16 5.24
C LYS A 105 25.85 14.29 5.08
N GLN A 106 26.52 14.69 6.16
CA GLN A 106 27.56 15.74 6.12
C GLN A 106 28.71 15.38 5.17
N ALA A 107 29.15 14.12 5.20
CA ALA A 107 30.18 13.63 4.29
C ALA A 107 29.72 13.71 2.82
N PHE A 108 28.50 13.26 2.51
CA PHE A 108 27.98 13.31 1.14
C PHE A 108 27.67 14.75 0.67
N GLU A 109 27.23 15.66 1.54
CA GLU A 109 27.07 17.10 1.22
C GLU A 109 28.42 17.76 0.91
N SER A 110 29.45 17.42 1.68
CA SER A 110 30.83 17.86 1.42
C SER A 110 31.35 17.30 0.10
N ALA A 111 31.16 16.00 -0.14
CA ALA A 111 31.54 15.37 -1.40
C ALA A 111 30.80 15.97 -2.60
N LEU A 112 29.49 16.21 -2.47
CA LEU A 112 28.68 16.82 -3.51
C LEU A 112 29.21 18.20 -3.91
N THR A 113 29.56 19.01 -2.91
CA THR A 113 30.18 20.33 -3.12
C THR A 113 31.46 20.18 -3.94
N ILE A 114 32.35 19.26 -3.56
CA ILE A 114 33.60 18.98 -4.29
C ILE A 114 33.34 18.49 -5.73
N MET A 115 32.36 17.61 -5.95
CA MET A 115 32.09 17.04 -7.29
C MET A 115 31.50 18.06 -8.25
N LYS A 116 30.55 18.88 -7.77
CA LYS A 116 30.04 20.05 -8.52
C LYS A 116 31.16 21.00 -8.91
N MET A 117 32.01 21.30 -7.95
CA MET A 117 33.13 22.23 -8.13
C MET A 117 34.20 21.71 -9.09
N THR A 118 34.48 20.40 -9.08
CA THR A 118 35.50 19.79 -9.95
C THR A 118 34.95 19.46 -11.35
N GLY A 119 33.65 19.67 -11.61
CA GLY A 119 33.02 19.39 -12.89
C GLY A 119 32.87 17.89 -13.21
N HIS A 120 32.90 17.04 -12.18
CA HIS A 120 32.80 15.59 -12.33
C HIS A 120 31.33 15.17 -12.15
N SER A 121 30.55 15.30 -13.22
CA SER A 121 29.09 15.06 -13.22
C SER A 121 28.72 13.63 -12.80
N ARG A 122 29.57 12.63 -13.08
CA ARG A 122 29.30 11.24 -12.69
C ARG A 122 29.31 11.08 -11.18
N GLU A 123 30.36 11.56 -10.53
CA GLU A 123 30.51 11.50 -9.09
C GLU A 123 29.53 12.46 -8.38
N GLU A 124 29.13 13.55 -9.03
CA GLU A 124 28.03 14.41 -8.57
C GLU A 124 26.71 13.63 -8.51
N ALA A 125 26.38 12.88 -9.56
CA ALA A 125 25.19 12.02 -9.58
C ALA A 125 25.25 10.95 -8.49
N VAL A 126 26.41 10.35 -8.25
CA VAL A 126 26.63 9.39 -7.15
C VAL A 126 26.40 10.06 -5.79
N ALA A 127 26.98 11.23 -5.55
CA ALA A 127 26.81 11.97 -4.30
C ALA A 127 25.33 12.34 -4.07
N HIS A 128 24.63 12.81 -5.10
CA HIS A 128 23.18 13.03 -5.04
C HIS A 128 22.41 11.74 -4.76
N GLY A 129 22.74 10.62 -5.40
CA GLY A 129 22.13 9.32 -5.13
C GLY A 129 22.32 8.87 -3.69
N ARG A 130 23.52 9.02 -3.13
CA ARG A 130 23.84 8.70 -1.73
C ARG A 130 23.13 9.60 -0.73
N LEU A 131 23.08 10.91 -1.00
CA LEU A 131 22.27 11.85 -0.21
C LEU A 131 20.80 11.46 -0.22
N GLY A 132 20.26 11.03 -1.36
CA GLY A 132 18.88 10.56 -1.44
C GLY A 132 18.61 9.37 -0.51
N VAL A 133 19.51 8.39 -0.47
CA VAL A 133 19.40 7.23 0.44
C VAL A 133 19.49 7.65 1.91
N VAL A 134 20.48 8.48 2.27
CA VAL A 134 20.66 8.91 3.67
C VAL A 134 19.50 9.78 4.15
N THR A 135 19.07 10.75 3.34
CA THR A 135 17.94 11.61 3.69
C THR A 135 16.65 10.81 3.79
N ASN A 136 16.46 9.75 2.99
CA ASN A 136 15.34 8.83 3.16
C ASN A 136 15.38 8.08 4.50
N ASN A 137 16.56 7.64 4.94
CA ASN A 137 16.78 6.99 6.24
C ASN A 137 16.58 7.94 7.43
N LEU A 138 16.87 9.23 7.24
CA LEU A 138 16.58 10.31 8.20
C LEU A 138 15.13 10.81 8.14
N ASN A 139 14.26 10.13 7.38
CA ASN A 139 12.86 10.50 7.16
C ASN A 139 12.65 11.89 6.49
N GLU A 140 13.66 12.44 5.84
CA GLU A 140 13.56 13.65 5.02
C GLU A 140 13.09 13.30 3.58
N LYS A 141 11.91 12.66 3.46
CA LYS A 141 11.42 12.05 2.20
C LYS A 141 11.41 13.01 1.02
N GLN A 142 11.01 14.26 1.22
CA GLN A 142 10.98 15.26 0.15
C GLN A 142 12.38 15.63 -0.37
N LYS A 143 13.38 15.70 0.53
CA LYS A 143 14.77 15.93 0.15
C LYS A 143 15.35 14.71 -0.56
N ALA A 144 14.96 13.51 -0.15
CA ALA A 144 15.34 12.27 -0.83
C ALA A 144 14.86 12.26 -2.29
N ILE A 145 13.60 12.64 -2.53
CA ILE A 145 13.04 12.78 -3.88
C ILE A 145 13.82 13.82 -4.68
N GLU A 146 14.12 14.99 -4.11
CA GLU A 146 14.89 16.04 -4.80
C GLU A 146 16.28 15.55 -5.21
N HIS A 147 17.01 14.91 -4.29
CA HIS A 147 18.33 14.37 -4.56
C HIS A 147 18.33 13.26 -5.59
N HIS A 148 17.38 12.32 -5.51
CA HIS A 148 17.27 11.26 -6.52
C HIS A 148 16.84 11.79 -7.89
N LYS A 149 15.97 12.82 -7.96
CA LYS A 149 15.64 13.50 -9.23
C LYS A 149 16.84 14.22 -9.84
N LYS A 150 17.68 14.87 -9.02
CA LYS A 150 18.93 15.48 -9.48
C LYS A 150 19.92 14.43 -10.01
N ALA A 151 20.11 13.34 -9.28
CA ALA A 151 20.95 12.21 -9.72
C ALA A 151 20.45 11.63 -11.05
N LEU A 152 19.13 11.44 -11.18
CA LEU A 152 18.50 10.96 -12.41
C LEU A 152 18.74 11.92 -13.59
N GLY A 153 18.53 13.23 -13.41
CA GLY A 153 18.75 14.22 -14.46
C GLY A 153 20.18 14.22 -14.99
N ILE A 154 21.16 14.18 -14.07
CA ILE A 154 22.58 14.11 -14.45
C ILE A 154 22.90 12.78 -15.16
N ALA A 155 22.36 11.66 -14.68
CA ALA A 155 22.56 10.36 -15.32
C ALA A 155 22.04 10.33 -16.77
N ILE A 156 20.85 10.91 -17.01
CA ILE A 156 20.27 11.06 -18.36
C ILE A 156 21.15 11.93 -19.25
N GLU A 157 21.61 13.08 -18.76
CA GLU A 157 22.49 13.99 -19.52
C GLU A 157 23.81 13.33 -19.94
N MET A 158 24.35 12.44 -19.11
CA MET A 158 25.57 11.68 -19.40
C MET A 158 25.33 10.41 -20.22
N GLY A 159 24.08 9.98 -20.39
CA GLY A 159 23.75 8.65 -20.92
C GLY A 159 24.21 7.49 -20.01
N ASP A 160 24.34 7.71 -18.70
CA ASP A 160 24.68 6.67 -17.73
C ASP A 160 23.43 5.85 -17.38
N ARG A 161 23.13 4.87 -18.23
CA ARG A 161 22.00 3.95 -18.02
C ARG A 161 22.05 3.21 -16.67
N GLN A 162 23.23 2.92 -16.14
CA GLN A 162 23.31 2.29 -14.80
C GLN A 162 22.87 3.25 -13.70
N GLY A 163 23.30 4.51 -13.78
CA GLY A 163 22.89 5.58 -12.86
C GLY A 163 21.40 5.92 -12.95
N GLU A 164 20.84 5.93 -14.16
CA GLU A 164 19.40 6.11 -14.40
C GLU A 164 18.58 5.02 -13.70
N GLY A 165 18.89 3.75 -13.97
CA GLY A 165 18.17 2.62 -13.37
C GLY A 165 18.26 2.59 -11.84
N ALA A 166 19.42 2.94 -11.28
CA ALA A 166 19.58 3.06 -9.83
C ALA A 166 18.72 4.20 -9.23
N SER A 167 18.65 5.34 -9.90
CA SER A 167 17.88 6.51 -9.45
C SER A 167 16.38 6.24 -9.52
N TYR A 168 15.90 5.64 -10.62
CA TYR A 168 14.52 5.22 -10.76
C TYR A 168 14.10 4.22 -9.69
N ARG A 169 14.91 3.19 -9.43
CA ARG A 169 14.61 2.22 -8.37
C ARG A 169 14.49 2.88 -6.99
N ASN A 170 15.39 3.80 -6.66
CA ASN A 170 15.37 4.49 -5.38
C ASN A 170 14.17 5.43 -5.26
N LEU A 171 13.81 6.17 -6.32
CA LEU A 171 12.58 6.96 -6.36
C LEU A 171 11.35 6.08 -6.13
N GLY A 172 11.25 4.96 -6.84
CA GLY A 172 10.15 4.01 -6.66
C GLY A 172 10.02 3.54 -5.22
N SER A 173 11.15 3.26 -4.54
CA SER A 173 11.15 2.86 -3.13
C SER A 173 10.66 3.98 -2.20
N VAL A 174 11.05 5.23 -2.44
CA VAL A 174 10.61 6.37 -1.61
C VAL A 174 9.11 6.63 -1.79
N TYR A 175 8.62 6.62 -3.04
CA TYR A 175 7.20 6.76 -3.35
C TYR A 175 6.37 5.59 -2.80
N TYR A 176 6.90 4.37 -2.81
CA TYR A 176 6.26 3.21 -2.17
C TYR A 176 6.06 3.44 -0.67
N THR A 177 7.09 3.90 0.06
CA THR A 177 6.98 4.19 1.51
C THR A 177 5.95 5.27 1.81
N LEU A 178 5.85 6.29 0.94
CA LEU A 178 4.85 7.36 1.06
C LEU A 178 3.41 6.92 0.75
N GLY A 179 3.21 5.72 0.18
CA GLY A 179 1.91 5.22 -0.24
C GLY A 179 1.46 5.70 -1.64
N GLU A 180 2.36 6.35 -2.40
CA GLU A 180 2.14 6.75 -3.80
C GLU A 180 2.40 5.56 -4.74
N TYR A 181 1.59 4.50 -4.64
CA TYR A 181 1.86 3.23 -5.32
C TYR A 181 1.84 3.33 -6.86
N GLN A 182 1.04 4.24 -7.43
CA GLN A 182 1.03 4.43 -8.88
C GLN A 182 2.37 5.00 -9.38
N THR A 183 2.83 6.09 -8.76
CA THR A 183 4.13 6.70 -9.04
C THR A 183 5.28 5.71 -8.78
N ALA A 184 5.19 4.93 -7.70
CA ALA A 184 6.19 3.92 -7.36
C ALA A 184 6.30 2.83 -8.44
N ARG A 185 5.15 2.38 -8.99
CA ARG A 185 5.11 1.40 -10.07
C ARG A 185 5.82 1.93 -11.32
N GLU A 186 5.48 3.14 -11.76
CA GLU A 186 6.08 3.76 -12.95
C GLU A 186 7.61 3.78 -12.86
N TYR A 187 8.15 4.20 -11.72
CA TYR A 187 9.59 4.21 -11.50
C TYR A 187 10.21 2.81 -11.40
N HIS A 188 9.52 1.83 -10.83
CA HIS A 188 10.00 0.45 -10.80
C HIS A 188 9.96 -0.24 -12.17
N ASP A 189 8.94 0.07 -13.00
CA ASP A 189 8.83 -0.42 -14.38
C ASP A 189 9.97 0.15 -15.24
N GLU A 190 10.28 1.45 -15.14
CA GLU A 190 11.43 2.07 -15.82
C GLU A 190 12.77 1.47 -15.35
N ALA A 191 12.95 1.28 -14.05
CA ALA A 191 14.15 0.63 -13.51
C ALA A 191 14.32 -0.81 -14.01
N LEU A 192 13.22 -1.55 -14.19
CA LEU A 192 13.22 -2.90 -14.75
C LEU A 192 13.56 -2.89 -16.25
N ALA A 193 12.97 -1.97 -17.01
CA ALA A 193 13.23 -1.81 -18.44
C ALA A 193 14.73 -1.54 -18.69
N ILE A 194 15.31 -0.60 -17.94
CA ILE A 194 16.74 -0.28 -18.03
C ILE A 194 17.61 -1.47 -17.63
N ALA A 195 17.31 -2.15 -16.52
CA ALA A 195 18.07 -3.33 -16.09
C ALA A 195 18.10 -4.43 -17.17
N THR A 196 16.97 -4.63 -17.84
CA THR A 196 16.83 -5.57 -18.96
C THR A 196 17.64 -5.11 -20.17
N GLU A 197 17.57 -3.83 -20.53
CA GLU A 197 18.32 -3.23 -21.65
C GLU A 197 19.83 -3.40 -21.50
N ILE A 198 20.37 -3.15 -20.30
CA ILE A 198 21.81 -3.26 -20.04
C ILE A 198 22.26 -4.68 -19.70
N GLY A 199 21.34 -5.65 -19.62
CA GLY A 199 21.62 -7.04 -19.27
C GLY A 199 22.05 -7.27 -17.81
N ASP A 200 21.70 -6.37 -16.89
CA ASP A 200 22.06 -6.45 -15.47
C ASP A 200 21.03 -7.30 -14.71
N LYS A 201 21.32 -8.60 -14.64
CA LYS A 201 20.42 -9.61 -14.06
C LYS A 201 20.16 -9.40 -12.57
N GLU A 202 21.14 -8.92 -11.81
CA GLU A 202 20.96 -8.63 -10.38
C GLU A 202 19.95 -7.49 -10.18
N LYS A 203 20.10 -6.39 -10.94
CA LYS A 203 19.15 -5.28 -10.88
C LYS A 203 17.76 -5.67 -11.41
N GLU A 204 17.69 -6.55 -12.41
CA GLU A 204 16.43 -7.11 -12.93
C GLU A 204 15.66 -7.85 -11.82
N VAL A 205 16.35 -8.70 -11.05
CA VAL A 205 15.78 -9.43 -9.91
C VAL A 205 15.26 -8.46 -8.84
N ILE A 206 16.05 -7.45 -8.47
CA ILE A 206 15.64 -6.48 -7.44
C ILE A 206 14.40 -5.69 -7.89
N SER A 207 14.35 -5.24 -9.15
CA SER A 207 13.19 -4.51 -9.68
C SER A 207 11.93 -5.39 -9.74
N ASN A 208 12.04 -6.64 -10.20
CA ASN A 208 10.93 -7.60 -10.15
C ASN A 208 10.45 -7.82 -8.71
N ARG A 209 11.35 -7.96 -7.74
CA ARG A 209 10.99 -8.11 -6.33
C ARG A 209 10.23 -6.89 -5.81
N ASN A 210 10.66 -5.67 -6.13
CA ASN A 210 10.00 -4.45 -5.68
C ASN A 210 8.60 -4.30 -6.28
N LEU A 211 8.42 -4.62 -7.57
CA LEU A 211 7.09 -4.71 -8.19
C LEU A 211 6.23 -5.77 -7.50
N GLY A 212 6.79 -6.95 -7.22
CA GLY A 212 6.10 -8.00 -6.47
C GLY A 212 5.61 -7.53 -5.10
N ILE A 213 6.41 -6.73 -4.38
CA ILE A 213 6.03 -6.15 -3.09
C ILE A 213 4.87 -5.18 -3.27
N LEU A 214 4.96 -4.29 -4.26
CA LEU A 214 3.91 -3.32 -4.59
C LEU A 214 2.57 -4.00 -4.90
N PHE A 215 2.57 -4.97 -5.81
CA PHE A 215 1.35 -5.71 -6.16
C PHE A 215 0.77 -6.51 -4.98
N ARG A 216 1.63 -7.09 -4.13
CA ARG A 216 1.19 -7.79 -2.91
C ARG A 216 0.55 -6.81 -1.92
N THR A 217 1.15 -5.65 -1.72
CA THR A 217 0.61 -4.60 -0.84
C THR A 217 -0.75 -4.12 -1.32
N LEU A 218 -0.97 -4.03 -2.63
CA LEU A 218 -2.28 -3.71 -3.20
C LEU A 218 -3.28 -4.89 -3.13
N GLY A 219 -2.85 -6.11 -2.82
CA GLY A 219 -3.69 -7.31 -2.78
C GLY A 219 -3.81 -8.06 -4.11
N ILE A 220 -3.06 -7.65 -5.13
CA ILE A 220 -3.00 -8.29 -6.46
C ILE A 220 -2.00 -9.46 -6.40
N ASN A 221 -2.34 -10.46 -5.57
CA ASN A 221 -1.40 -11.50 -5.14
C ASN A 221 -0.93 -12.43 -6.26
N GLN A 222 -1.75 -12.63 -7.30
CA GLN A 222 -1.39 -13.47 -8.45
C GLN A 222 -0.30 -12.80 -9.29
N THR A 223 -0.45 -11.51 -9.61
CA THR A 223 0.58 -10.73 -10.29
C THR A 223 1.85 -10.61 -9.45
N ALA A 224 1.72 -10.40 -8.13
CA ALA A 224 2.86 -10.39 -7.22
C ALA A 224 3.66 -11.71 -7.28
N LYS A 225 2.96 -12.85 -7.26
CA LYS A 225 3.57 -14.18 -7.40
C LYS A 225 4.35 -14.32 -8.71
N GLU A 226 3.80 -13.87 -9.82
CA GLU A 226 4.46 -13.93 -11.13
C GLU A 226 5.77 -13.13 -11.15
N TYR A 227 5.78 -11.92 -10.58
CA TYR A 227 7.00 -11.13 -10.44
C TYR A 227 8.05 -11.82 -9.56
N TYR A 228 7.64 -12.42 -8.44
CA TYR A 228 8.56 -13.16 -7.58
C TYR A 228 9.09 -14.45 -8.24
N GLU A 229 8.27 -15.15 -9.02
CA GLU A 229 8.71 -16.34 -9.78
C GLU A 229 9.70 -15.97 -10.89
N LYS A 230 9.49 -14.84 -11.58
CA LYS A 230 10.46 -14.29 -12.53
C LYS A 230 11.78 -13.95 -11.85
N ALA A 231 11.72 -13.24 -10.71
CA ALA A 231 12.89 -12.91 -9.90
C ALA A 231 13.64 -14.19 -9.46
N LEU A 232 12.91 -15.22 -9.00
CA LEU A 232 13.51 -16.48 -8.56
C LEU A 232 14.18 -17.25 -9.71
N ALA A 233 13.55 -17.28 -10.89
CA ALA A 233 14.10 -17.96 -12.05
C ALA A 233 15.47 -17.39 -12.45
N ILE A 234 15.58 -16.06 -12.49
CA ILE A 234 16.85 -15.38 -12.77
C ILE A 234 17.85 -15.61 -11.63
N MET A 235 17.38 -15.59 -10.37
CA MET A 235 18.24 -15.78 -9.20
C MET A 235 18.97 -17.13 -9.19
N ILE A 236 18.27 -18.19 -9.61
CA ILE A 236 18.84 -19.55 -9.74
C ILE A 236 19.98 -19.56 -10.77
N GLU A 237 19.95 -18.70 -11.79
CA GLU A 237 21.03 -18.57 -12.77
C GLU A 237 22.26 -17.82 -12.24
N ILE A 238 22.08 -16.89 -11.29
CA ILE A 238 23.15 -16.04 -10.73
C ILE A 238 23.87 -16.69 -9.52
N GLU A 239 23.24 -17.68 -8.86
CA GLU A 239 23.73 -18.36 -7.64
C GLU A 239 23.96 -17.44 -6.42
N ASP A 240 23.40 -16.22 -6.37
CA ASP A 240 23.47 -15.38 -5.16
C ASP A 240 22.38 -15.72 -4.13
N ARG A 241 22.84 -16.32 -3.03
CA ARG A 241 21.98 -16.86 -1.96
C ARG A 241 21.26 -15.79 -1.14
N LYS A 242 21.73 -14.54 -1.09
CA LYS A 242 21.12 -13.51 -0.23
C LYS A 242 19.80 -13.01 -0.80
N ILE A 243 19.80 -12.63 -2.07
CA ILE A 243 18.59 -12.15 -2.75
C ILE A 243 17.56 -13.30 -2.87
N GLU A 244 18.01 -14.54 -3.05
CA GLU A 244 17.19 -15.75 -3.02
C GLU A 244 16.37 -15.88 -1.72
N CYS A 245 16.98 -15.63 -0.56
CA CYS A 245 16.28 -15.66 0.74
C CYS A 245 15.09 -14.70 0.75
N ALA A 246 15.30 -13.46 0.28
CA ALA A 246 14.30 -12.40 0.30
C ALA A 246 13.12 -12.71 -0.65
N ILE A 247 13.38 -13.42 -1.76
CA ILE A 247 12.34 -13.85 -2.70
C ILE A 247 11.50 -14.98 -2.09
N TYR A 248 12.13 -15.98 -1.47
CA TYR A 248 11.38 -17.05 -0.80
C TYR A 248 10.51 -16.53 0.35
N LEU A 249 11.03 -15.58 1.14
CA LEU A 249 10.22 -14.93 2.18
C LEU A 249 8.98 -14.27 1.57
N SER A 250 9.16 -13.50 0.49
CA SER A 250 8.05 -12.84 -0.19
C SER A 250 7.06 -13.84 -0.80
N LEU A 251 7.53 -14.89 -1.48
CA LEU A 251 6.66 -15.96 -2.00
C LEU A 251 5.90 -16.67 -0.89
N GLY A 252 6.53 -16.92 0.26
CA GLY A 252 5.89 -17.53 1.42
C GLY A 252 4.69 -16.73 1.91
N THR A 253 4.86 -15.41 2.06
CA THR A 253 3.76 -14.50 2.44
C THR A 253 2.65 -14.47 1.37
N THR A 254 3.00 -14.34 0.09
CA THR A 254 2.01 -14.36 -1.01
C THR A 254 1.26 -15.68 -1.08
N HIS A 255 1.93 -16.81 -0.82
CA HIS A 255 1.28 -18.12 -0.76
C HIS A 255 0.32 -18.25 0.42
N LEU A 256 0.64 -17.69 1.59
CA LEU A 256 -0.33 -17.63 2.71
C LEU A 256 -1.57 -16.84 2.30
N GLU A 257 -1.40 -15.69 1.66
CA GLU A 257 -2.51 -14.84 1.23
C GLU A 257 -3.37 -15.47 0.13
N LEU A 258 -2.78 -16.34 -0.69
CA LEU A 258 -3.49 -17.18 -1.67
C LEU A 258 -4.09 -18.47 -1.07
N GLY A 259 -3.95 -18.70 0.24
CA GLY A 259 -4.43 -19.92 0.92
C GLY A 259 -3.61 -21.19 0.63
N LYS A 260 -2.44 -21.06 0.00
CA LYS A 260 -1.54 -22.17 -0.36
C LYS A 260 -0.59 -22.51 0.80
N ASN A 261 -1.15 -23.00 1.89
CA ASN A 261 -0.45 -23.22 3.17
C ASN A 261 0.80 -24.11 3.08
N ARG A 262 0.75 -25.19 2.29
CA ARG A 262 1.90 -26.09 2.12
C ARG A 262 3.08 -25.37 1.47
N SER A 263 2.84 -24.72 0.33
CA SER A 263 3.86 -23.96 -0.40
C SER A 263 4.40 -22.79 0.43
N ALA A 264 3.53 -22.12 1.19
CA ALA A 264 3.95 -21.05 2.10
C ALA A 264 4.97 -21.54 3.13
N LYS A 265 4.68 -22.65 3.82
CA LYS A 265 5.59 -23.23 4.81
C LYS A 265 6.93 -23.62 4.17
N GLU A 266 6.90 -24.30 3.04
CA GLU A 266 8.12 -24.70 2.32
C GLU A 266 8.98 -23.48 1.95
N CYS A 267 8.36 -22.39 1.49
CA CYS A 267 9.06 -21.15 1.20
C CYS A 267 9.68 -20.52 2.46
N PHE A 268 8.95 -20.46 3.57
CA PHE A 268 9.52 -19.91 4.82
C PHE A 268 10.64 -20.77 5.39
N ASP A 269 10.51 -22.10 5.36
CA ASP A 269 11.56 -23.01 5.81
C ASP A 269 12.82 -22.86 4.95
N LYS A 270 12.68 -22.74 3.63
CA LYS A 270 13.79 -22.43 2.72
C LYS A 270 14.43 -21.08 3.03
N ALA A 271 13.64 -20.03 3.18
CA ALA A 271 14.13 -18.70 3.53
C ALA A 271 14.91 -18.70 4.85
N LEU A 272 14.39 -19.40 5.88
CA LEU A 272 15.04 -19.50 7.19
C LEU A 272 16.36 -20.29 7.16
N ASN A 273 16.44 -21.34 6.35
CA ASN A 273 17.67 -22.13 6.22
C ASN A 273 18.74 -21.33 5.47
N LEU A 274 18.38 -20.70 4.36
CA LEU A 274 19.32 -19.90 3.57
C LEU A 274 19.81 -18.67 4.34
N CYS A 275 18.95 -17.97 5.11
CA CYS A 275 19.40 -16.80 5.86
C CYS A 275 20.33 -17.16 7.03
N LYS A 276 20.20 -18.37 7.60
CA LYS A 276 21.17 -18.89 8.58
C LYS A 276 22.54 -19.15 7.96
N GLU A 277 22.57 -19.62 6.71
CA GLU A 277 23.81 -19.82 5.95
C GLU A 277 24.48 -18.49 5.60
N THR A 278 23.70 -17.49 5.15
CA THR A 278 24.22 -16.19 4.73
C THR A 278 24.49 -15.23 5.90
N GLY A 279 23.97 -15.54 7.09
CA GLY A 279 24.08 -14.71 8.29
C GLY A 279 23.19 -13.47 8.28
N ASP A 280 22.22 -13.38 7.36
CA ASP A 280 21.35 -12.22 7.21
C ASP A 280 20.24 -12.21 8.28
N LYS A 281 20.48 -11.43 9.34
CA LYS A 281 19.57 -11.26 10.47
C LYS A 281 18.26 -10.57 10.08
N THR A 282 18.27 -9.72 9.05
CA THR A 282 17.08 -8.97 8.63
C THR A 282 16.02 -9.92 8.06
N ILE A 283 16.45 -10.76 7.12
CA ILE A 283 15.59 -11.77 6.49
C ILE A 283 15.26 -12.89 7.47
N GLU A 284 16.16 -13.25 8.40
CA GLU A 284 15.89 -14.23 9.46
C GLU A 284 14.73 -13.81 10.38
N ALA A 285 14.65 -12.54 10.75
CA ALA A 285 13.54 -12.01 11.54
C ALA A 285 12.22 -12.11 10.74
N GLY A 286 12.22 -11.69 9.48
CA GLY A 286 11.05 -11.79 8.60
C GLY A 286 10.57 -13.22 8.38
N ALA A 287 11.49 -14.17 8.11
CA ALA A 287 11.17 -15.59 7.96
C ALA A 287 10.60 -16.19 9.25
N SER A 288 11.13 -15.78 10.41
CA SER A 288 10.58 -16.18 11.72
C SER A 288 9.15 -15.67 11.92
N VAL A 289 8.86 -14.41 11.56
CA VAL A 289 7.49 -13.87 11.58
C VAL A 289 6.56 -14.60 10.59
N GLY A 290 7.05 -14.91 9.39
CA GLY A 290 6.30 -15.69 8.39
C GLY A 290 5.89 -17.06 8.93
N LEU A 291 6.82 -17.79 9.57
CA LEU A 291 6.52 -19.05 10.24
C LEU A 291 5.58 -18.87 11.43
N ALA A 292 5.75 -17.82 12.24
CA ALA A 292 4.84 -17.53 13.34
C ALA A 292 3.39 -17.34 12.84
N THR A 293 3.24 -16.61 11.73
CA THR A 293 1.94 -16.37 11.07
C THR A 293 1.35 -17.66 10.53
N PHE A 294 2.16 -18.49 9.87
CA PHE A 294 1.74 -19.82 9.42
C PHE A 294 1.26 -20.70 10.58
N PHE A 295 2.05 -20.81 11.67
CA PHE A 295 1.69 -21.64 12.83
C PHE A 295 0.45 -21.12 13.56
N ALA A 296 0.28 -19.81 13.62
CA ALA A 296 -0.93 -19.19 14.16
C ALA A 296 -2.16 -19.53 13.31
N PHE A 297 -2.02 -19.56 11.97
CA PHE A 297 -3.08 -19.97 11.05
C PHE A 297 -3.46 -21.45 11.21
N VAL A 298 -2.49 -22.36 11.34
CA VAL A 298 -2.75 -23.79 11.61
C VAL A 298 -3.12 -24.09 13.07
N LYS A 299 -3.28 -23.05 13.91
CA LYS A 299 -3.66 -23.11 15.33
C LYS A 299 -2.64 -23.83 16.24
N GLU A 300 -1.38 -23.87 15.84
CA GLU A 300 -0.27 -24.36 16.67
C GLU A 300 0.33 -23.18 17.48
N LYS A 301 -0.36 -22.81 18.56
CA LYS A 301 -0.04 -21.60 19.36
C LYS A 301 1.39 -21.58 19.93
N GLU A 302 1.87 -22.70 20.45
CA GLU A 302 3.20 -22.78 21.09
C GLU A 302 4.33 -22.48 20.10
N LYS A 303 4.27 -23.08 18.90
CA LYS A 303 5.27 -22.83 17.85
C LYS A 303 5.18 -21.41 17.32
N ALA A 304 3.96 -20.87 17.18
CA ALA A 304 3.79 -19.47 16.78
C ALA A 304 4.48 -18.52 17.78
N LYS A 305 4.31 -18.76 19.09
CA LYS A 305 4.97 -17.98 20.13
C LYS A 305 6.50 -18.10 20.10
N GLU A 306 7.02 -19.30 19.95
CA GLU A 306 8.47 -19.54 19.83
C GLU A 306 9.08 -18.74 18.67
N HIS A 307 8.41 -18.74 17.51
CA HIS A 307 8.87 -17.99 16.35
C HIS A 307 8.73 -16.46 16.50
N CYS A 308 7.69 -15.98 17.18
CA CYS A 308 7.57 -14.56 17.56
C CYS A 308 8.73 -14.10 18.46
N GLU A 309 9.07 -14.88 19.50
CA GLU A 309 10.16 -14.56 20.42
C GLU A 309 11.51 -14.54 19.70
N LYS A 310 11.76 -15.50 18.81
CA LYS A 310 12.94 -15.52 17.94
C LYS A 310 13.04 -14.25 17.09
N ALA A 311 11.96 -13.86 16.41
CA ALA A 311 11.95 -12.66 15.58
C ALA A 311 12.31 -11.41 16.40
N LEU A 312 11.68 -11.22 17.57
CA LEU A 312 11.95 -10.08 18.45
C LEU A 312 13.42 -10.01 18.92
N VAL A 313 14.03 -11.15 19.27
CA VAL A 313 15.43 -11.21 19.69
C VAL A 313 16.38 -10.84 18.55
N ILE A 314 16.08 -11.26 17.33
CA ILE A 314 16.88 -10.96 16.14
C ILE A 314 16.77 -9.48 15.79
N THR A 315 15.55 -8.93 15.74
CA THR A 315 15.29 -7.52 15.43
C THR A 315 15.98 -6.57 16.38
N ARG A 316 15.95 -6.83 17.70
CA ARG A 316 16.66 -6.02 18.70
C ARG A 316 18.18 -5.95 18.47
N LYS A 317 18.75 -6.92 17.75
CA LYS A 317 20.17 -6.97 17.42
C LYS A 317 20.51 -6.36 16.05
N CYS A 318 19.55 -6.27 15.12
CA CYS A 318 19.85 -5.77 13.77
C CYS A 318 19.85 -4.24 13.68
N GLY A 319 19.03 -3.55 14.49
CA GLY A 319 18.93 -2.09 14.50
C GLY A 319 18.26 -1.47 13.26
N ASP A 320 17.68 -2.30 12.37
CA ASP A 320 16.88 -1.82 11.24
C ASP A 320 15.47 -1.46 11.69
N ARG A 321 15.15 -0.17 11.60
CA ARG A 321 13.88 0.38 12.08
C ARG A 321 12.68 -0.02 11.24
N ALA A 322 12.84 -0.19 9.92
CA ALA A 322 11.72 -0.58 9.06
C ALA A 322 11.29 -2.01 9.39
N ILE A 323 12.25 -2.91 9.53
CA ILE A 323 12.01 -4.30 9.90
C ILE A 323 11.50 -4.38 11.33
N GLU A 324 12.01 -3.54 12.24
CA GLU A 324 11.51 -3.48 13.60
C GLU A 324 10.03 -3.12 13.67
N ALA A 325 9.57 -2.14 12.88
CA ALA A 325 8.16 -1.80 12.79
C ALA A 325 7.32 -2.98 12.26
N GLU A 326 7.75 -3.64 11.18
CA GLU A 326 7.02 -4.74 10.54
C GLU A 326 6.92 -5.97 11.47
N VAL A 327 8.01 -6.29 12.19
CA VAL A 327 8.05 -7.38 13.17
C VAL A 327 7.15 -7.07 14.37
N TYR A 328 7.22 -5.85 14.93
CA TYR A 328 6.33 -5.48 16.03
C TYR A 328 4.86 -5.46 15.63
N LEU A 329 4.53 -5.00 14.42
CA LEU A 329 3.18 -5.04 13.90
C LEU A 329 2.66 -6.48 13.84
N SER A 330 3.44 -7.35 13.20
CA SER A 330 3.06 -8.75 12.99
C SER A 330 2.95 -9.51 14.31
N VAL A 331 3.95 -9.41 15.19
CA VAL A 331 3.96 -10.05 16.50
C VAL A 331 2.87 -9.47 17.40
N GLY A 332 2.63 -8.16 17.36
CA GLY A 332 1.54 -7.50 18.09
C GLY A 332 0.17 -8.02 17.66
N ASN A 333 -0.06 -8.11 16.36
CA ASN A 333 -1.30 -8.67 15.81
C ASN A 333 -1.49 -10.16 16.19
N LEU A 334 -0.43 -10.98 16.11
CA LEU A 334 -0.47 -12.39 16.49
C LEU A 334 -0.74 -12.59 17.99
N ASN A 335 -0.14 -11.77 18.86
CA ASN A 335 -0.38 -11.84 20.30
C ASN A 335 -1.83 -11.54 20.65
N PHE A 336 -2.42 -10.54 19.99
CA PHE A 336 -3.81 -10.16 20.15
C PHE A 336 -4.79 -11.20 19.57
N GLN A 337 -4.57 -11.68 18.34
CA GLN A 337 -5.56 -12.51 17.64
C GLN A 337 -5.45 -14.00 17.96
N ASN A 338 -4.26 -14.51 18.29
CA ASN A 338 -3.99 -15.96 18.32
C ASN A 338 -3.40 -16.45 19.65
N LEU A 339 -2.65 -15.62 20.38
CA LEU A 339 -1.92 -16.05 21.59
C LEU A 339 -2.57 -15.59 22.91
N ASP A 340 -3.65 -14.82 22.85
CA ASP A 340 -4.39 -14.32 24.02
C ASP A 340 -3.55 -13.43 24.97
N GLU A 341 -2.48 -12.81 24.47
CA GLU A 341 -1.56 -11.92 25.22
C GLU A 341 -1.83 -10.43 24.89
N TYR A 342 -3.00 -9.92 25.29
CA TYR A 342 -3.50 -8.59 24.91
C TYR A 342 -2.57 -7.42 25.30
N ASP A 343 -2.04 -7.39 26.52
CA ASP A 343 -1.21 -6.26 26.99
C ASP A 343 0.10 -6.13 26.21
N LYS A 344 0.74 -7.27 25.93
CA LYS A 344 1.95 -7.30 25.08
C LYS A 344 1.62 -6.98 23.63
N GLY A 345 0.49 -7.48 23.14
CA GLY A 345 -0.01 -7.14 21.81
C GLY A 345 -0.16 -5.64 21.64
N GLU A 346 -0.75 -4.94 22.61
CA GLU A 346 -0.89 -3.49 22.59
C GLU A 346 0.47 -2.76 22.61
N ASP A 347 1.40 -3.15 23.50
CA ASP A 347 2.75 -2.56 23.56
C ASP A 347 3.50 -2.67 22.22
N TYR A 348 3.49 -3.85 21.60
CA TYR A 348 4.12 -4.04 20.30
C TYR A 348 3.46 -3.23 19.19
N LEU A 349 2.13 -3.18 19.14
CA LEU A 349 1.42 -2.38 18.13
C LEU A 349 1.68 -0.87 18.29
N GLN A 350 1.80 -0.36 19.52
CA GLN A 350 2.17 1.03 19.76
C GLN A 350 3.61 1.32 19.34
N LYS A 351 4.55 0.39 19.58
CA LYS A 351 5.93 0.50 19.08
C LYS A 351 5.98 0.51 17.56
N ALA A 352 5.25 -0.40 16.90
CA ALA A 352 5.15 -0.44 15.45
C ALA A 352 4.65 0.90 14.89
N ARG A 353 3.58 1.45 15.47
CA ARG A 353 3.04 2.76 15.11
C ARG A 353 4.04 3.90 15.32
N SER A 354 4.72 3.94 16.46
CA SER A 354 5.71 4.99 16.75
C SER A 354 6.84 4.98 15.73
N ILE A 355 7.33 3.79 15.38
CA ILE A 355 8.41 3.65 14.42
C ILE A 355 7.90 3.95 12.99
N SER A 356 6.69 3.51 12.63
CA SER A 356 6.12 3.75 11.29
C SER A 356 5.93 5.25 11.02
N ILE A 357 5.48 6.02 12.02
CA ILE A 357 5.39 7.49 11.94
C ILE A 357 6.78 8.09 11.73
N GLU A 358 7.78 7.59 12.47
CA GLU A 358 9.15 8.09 12.37
C GLU A 358 9.81 7.80 11.03
N ILE A 359 9.55 6.65 10.40
CA ILE A 359 10.13 6.29 9.09
C ILE A 359 9.25 6.75 7.91
N GLY A 360 8.05 7.27 8.18
CA GLY A 360 7.09 7.72 7.19
C GLY A 360 6.37 6.60 6.44
N ASP A 361 6.34 5.37 6.96
CA ASP A 361 5.67 4.23 6.34
C ASP A 361 4.16 4.27 6.62
N LYS A 362 3.41 4.72 5.63
CA LYS A 362 1.95 4.91 5.72
C LYS A 362 1.17 3.60 5.80
N MET A 363 1.63 2.52 5.19
CA MET A 363 0.93 1.25 5.24
C MET A 363 1.05 0.61 6.62
N THR A 364 2.27 0.59 7.19
CA THR A 364 2.49 0.06 8.54
C THR A 364 1.79 0.92 9.61
N GLU A 365 1.75 2.25 9.42
CA GLU A 365 1.00 3.17 10.28
C GLU A 365 -0.50 2.85 10.28
N PHE A 366 -1.09 2.72 9.07
CA PHE A 366 -2.47 2.31 8.86
C PHE A 366 -2.80 0.97 9.55
N GLN A 367 -1.98 -0.05 9.32
CA GLN A 367 -2.18 -1.40 9.85
C GLN A 367 -2.05 -1.44 11.37
N SER A 368 -1.10 -0.69 11.93
CA SER A 368 -0.91 -0.60 13.39
C SER A 368 -2.14 0.01 14.06
N LEU A 369 -2.65 1.13 13.54
CA LEU A 369 -3.87 1.77 14.05
C LEU A 369 -5.10 0.85 13.95
N TYR A 370 -5.26 0.17 12.82
CA TYR A 370 -6.35 -0.80 12.63
C TYR A 370 -6.27 -1.95 13.65
N CYS A 371 -5.08 -2.50 13.87
CA CYS A 371 -4.88 -3.57 14.85
C CYS A 371 -5.15 -3.10 16.28
N ILE A 372 -4.71 -1.89 16.65
CA ILE A 372 -5.00 -1.29 17.97
C ILE A 372 -6.51 -1.09 18.12
N ALA A 373 -7.21 -0.57 17.11
CA ALA A 373 -8.67 -0.40 17.15
C ALA A 373 -9.39 -1.74 17.39
N ASN A 374 -8.96 -2.80 16.70
CA ASN A 374 -9.48 -4.15 16.89
C ASN A 374 -9.27 -4.67 18.31
N LEU A 375 -8.07 -4.44 18.86
CA LEU A 375 -7.73 -4.80 20.24
C LEU A 375 -8.61 -4.05 21.24
N LYS A 376 -8.74 -2.73 21.12
CA LYS A 376 -9.61 -1.91 22.00
C LYS A 376 -11.07 -2.33 21.92
N ARG A 377 -11.56 -2.68 20.73
CA ARG A 377 -12.91 -3.24 20.54
C ARG A 377 -13.07 -4.54 21.32
N SER A 378 -12.08 -5.44 21.31
CA SER A 378 -12.13 -6.69 22.09
C SER A 378 -12.15 -6.46 23.61
N GLN A 379 -11.47 -5.41 24.07
CA GLN A 379 -11.49 -4.95 25.48
C GLN A 379 -12.77 -4.18 25.86
N SER A 380 -13.76 -4.09 24.96
CA SER A 380 -14.99 -3.29 25.15
C SER A 380 -14.76 -1.79 25.34
N LYS A 381 -13.58 -1.26 24.96
CA LYS A 381 -13.24 0.16 24.97
C LYS A 381 -13.67 0.80 23.65
N ILE A 382 -14.98 0.99 23.49
CA ILE A 382 -15.60 1.35 22.20
C ILE A 382 -15.15 2.73 21.69
N GLU A 383 -15.07 3.75 22.55
CA GLU A 383 -14.67 5.10 22.14
C GLU A 383 -13.20 5.17 21.70
N GLU A 384 -12.28 4.55 22.45
CA GLU A 384 -10.87 4.42 22.04
C GLU A 384 -10.76 3.68 20.70
N ALA A 385 -11.49 2.56 20.55
CA ALA A 385 -11.50 1.79 19.31
C ALA A 385 -11.98 2.63 18.12
N LYS A 386 -13.03 3.44 18.31
CA LYS A 386 -13.55 4.35 17.28
C LYS A 386 -12.50 5.37 16.86
N GLN A 387 -11.83 6.01 17.82
CA GLN A 387 -10.80 7.02 17.54
C GLN A 387 -9.66 6.45 16.68
N TYR A 388 -9.09 5.31 17.09
CA TYR A 388 -8.01 4.66 16.32
C TYR A 388 -8.48 4.20 14.93
N LEU A 389 -9.73 3.77 14.81
CA LEU A 389 -10.31 3.33 13.55
C LEU A 389 -10.52 4.50 12.57
N CYS A 390 -10.98 5.65 13.05
CA CYS A 390 -11.08 6.86 12.23
C CYS A 390 -9.71 7.29 11.71
N GLN A 391 -8.68 7.33 12.58
CA GLN A 391 -7.31 7.67 12.17
C GLN A 391 -6.76 6.70 11.12
N SER A 392 -7.05 5.40 11.26
CA SER A 392 -6.69 4.38 10.27
C SER A 392 -7.37 4.67 8.92
N ILE A 393 -8.68 4.93 8.92
CA ILE A 393 -9.43 5.22 7.69
C ILE A 393 -8.92 6.50 7.01
N GLU A 394 -8.54 7.53 7.77
CA GLU A 394 -7.96 8.76 7.21
C GLU A 394 -6.66 8.50 6.43
N ILE A 395 -5.76 7.67 6.97
CA ILE A 395 -4.52 7.29 6.28
C ILE A 395 -4.83 6.46 5.03
N HIS A 396 -5.79 5.52 5.12
CA HIS A 396 -6.24 4.75 3.96
C HIS A 396 -6.78 5.65 2.85
N GLU A 397 -7.63 6.61 3.20
CA GLU A 397 -8.19 7.58 2.24
C GLU A 397 -7.11 8.46 1.62
N HIS A 398 -6.10 8.86 2.39
CA HIS A 398 -4.95 9.59 1.86
C HIS A 398 -4.21 8.76 0.80
N MET A 399 -3.87 7.50 1.09
CA MET A 399 -3.24 6.60 0.12
C MET A 399 -4.13 6.38 -1.11
N ARG A 400 -5.45 6.21 -0.93
CA ARG A 400 -6.41 6.05 -2.03
C ARG A 400 -6.46 7.28 -2.93
N CYS A 401 -6.42 8.50 -2.37
CA CYS A 401 -6.45 9.74 -3.15
C CYS A 401 -5.24 9.91 -4.07
N LEU A 402 -4.11 9.28 -3.74
CA LEU A 402 -2.88 9.28 -4.55
C LEU A 402 -2.96 8.31 -5.75
N LEU A 403 -3.99 7.46 -5.81
CA LEU A 403 -4.21 6.48 -6.89
C LEU A 403 -5.16 6.99 -7.99
N LYS A 404 -5.60 8.25 -7.92
CA LYS A 404 -6.57 8.84 -8.86
C LYS A 404 -6.18 8.57 -10.31
N GLY A 405 -7.07 7.85 -11.01
CA GLY A 405 -6.91 7.51 -12.42
C GLY A 405 -6.42 6.08 -12.68
N ASN A 406 -6.05 5.31 -11.65
CA ASN A 406 -5.82 3.87 -11.74
C ASN A 406 -6.90 3.10 -10.97
N GLU A 407 -8.00 2.81 -11.67
CA GLU A 407 -9.18 2.14 -11.11
C GLU A 407 -8.86 0.75 -10.54
N GLU A 408 -7.94 0.00 -11.16
CA GLU A 408 -7.52 -1.32 -10.68
C GLU A 408 -6.86 -1.22 -9.28
N PHE A 409 -5.96 -0.24 -9.11
CA PHE A 409 -5.24 -0.06 -7.85
C PHE A 409 -6.16 0.47 -6.75
N GLU A 410 -7.05 1.41 -7.08
CA GLU A 410 -8.04 1.92 -6.13
C GLU A 410 -8.96 0.80 -5.60
N ILE A 411 -9.49 -0.04 -6.51
CA ILE A 411 -10.35 -1.17 -6.14
C ILE A 411 -9.59 -2.17 -5.29
N SER A 412 -8.39 -2.57 -5.73
CA SER A 412 -7.61 -3.59 -5.04
C SER A 412 -7.18 -3.13 -3.64
N LEU A 413 -6.75 -1.86 -3.49
CA LEU A 413 -6.41 -1.28 -2.19
C LEU A 413 -7.61 -1.27 -1.24
N LEU A 414 -8.80 -0.90 -1.73
CA LEU A 414 -10.04 -0.92 -0.95
C LEU A 414 -10.41 -2.35 -0.52
N GLU A 415 -10.38 -3.30 -1.44
CA GLU A 415 -10.73 -4.70 -1.16
C GLU A 415 -9.78 -5.33 -0.13
N LYS A 416 -8.48 -5.06 -0.26
CA LYS A 416 -7.44 -5.60 0.61
C LYS A 416 -7.44 -4.96 1.99
N HIS A 417 -7.46 -3.63 2.06
CA HIS A 417 -7.19 -2.89 3.30
C HIS A 417 -8.37 -2.07 3.81
N GLY A 418 -9.16 -1.43 2.93
CA GLY A 418 -10.22 -0.49 3.35
C GLY A 418 -11.52 -1.15 3.82
N ARG A 419 -11.84 -2.33 3.26
CA ARG A 419 -13.10 -3.07 3.48
C ARG A 419 -13.41 -3.36 4.95
N PHE A 420 -12.45 -3.91 5.69
CA PHE A 420 -12.67 -4.34 7.07
C PHE A 420 -12.71 -3.18 8.09
N PRO A 421 -11.83 -2.17 8.03
CA PRO A 421 -11.91 -1.00 8.89
C PRO A 421 -13.25 -0.27 8.79
N ILE A 422 -13.72 -0.03 7.55
CA ILE A 422 -14.99 0.66 7.30
C ILE A 422 -16.16 -0.13 7.88
N GLU A 423 -16.24 -1.43 7.56
CA GLU A 423 -17.30 -2.31 8.08
C GLU A 423 -17.31 -2.35 9.62
N MET A 424 -16.13 -2.36 10.24
CA MET A 424 -16.00 -2.33 11.69
C MET A 424 -16.52 -1.02 12.26
N LEU A 425 -16.21 0.12 11.64
CA LEU A 425 -16.68 1.43 12.09
C LEU A 425 -18.20 1.54 11.94
N THR A 426 -18.76 1.12 10.80
CA THR A 426 -20.22 1.03 10.57
C THR A 426 -20.89 0.22 11.69
N LYS A 427 -20.37 -0.98 11.99
CA LYS A 427 -20.92 -1.84 13.05
C LYS A 427 -20.85 -1.19 14.43
N LEU A 428 -19.77 -0.49 14.76
CA LEU A 428 -19.63 0.23 16.02
C LEU A 428 -20.62 1.38 16.12
N LEU A 429 -20.76 2.18 15.06
CA LEU A 429 -21.69 3.31 15.00
C LEU A 429 -23.15 2.83 15.12
N CYS A 430 -23.51 1.73 14.46
CA CYS A 430 -24.81 1.08 14.64
C CYS A 430 -25.07 0.67 16.10
N LYS A 431 -24.07 0.09 16.77
CA LYS A 431 -24.21 -0.31 18.19
C LYS A 431 -24.38 0.87 19.13
N THR A 432 -23.76 2.01 18.82
CA THR A 432 -23.90 3.25 19.60
C THR A 432 -25.16 4.05 19.23
N GLY A 433 -26.03 3.52 18.35
CA GLY A 433 -27.24 4.21 17.91
C GLY A 433 -26.96 5.43 17.02
N LYS A 434 -25.80 5.51 16.36
CA LYS A 434 -25.41 6.57 15.43
C LYS A 434 -25.60 6.10 13.98
N PHE A 435 -26.84 5.75 13.60
CA PHE A 435 -27.11 5.13 12.30
C PHE A 435 -26.84 6.05 11.10
N ARG A 436 -26.93 7.37 11.27
CA ARG A 436 -26.58 8.36 10.22
C ARG A 436 -25.09 8.32 9.90
N ASP A 437 -24.24 8.37 10.92
CA ASP A 437 -22.79 8.27 10.77
C ASP A 437 -22.41 6.89 10.21
N ALA A 438 -23.07 5.83 10.66
CA ALA A 438 -22.86 4.48 10.16
C ALA A 438 -23.16 4.39 8.66
N LEU A 439 -24.27 4.98 8.21
CA LEU A 439 -24.61 5.04 6.80
C LEU A 439 -23.56 5.87 6.03
N TYR A 440 -23.18 7.05 6.52
CA TYR A 440 -22.17 7.88 5.87
C TYR A 440 -20.83 7.14 5.68
N VAL A 441 -20.37 6.44 6.71
CA VAL A 441 -19.14 5.61 6.66
C VAL A 441 -19.30 4.45 5.67
N GLU A 442 -20.48 3.82 5.64
CA GLU A 442 -20.76 2.77 4.67
C GLU A 442 -20.81 3.33 3.23
N GLU A 443 -21.39 4.52 3.00
CA GLU A 443 -21.36 5.20 1.69
C GLU A 443 -19.93 5.60 1.29
N LEU A 444 -19.09 5.99 2.25
CA LEU A 444 -17.66 6.23 2.03
C LEU A 444 -16.96 4.95 1.56
N GLY A 445 -17.33 3.80 2.13
CA GLY A 445 -16.87 2.47 1.72
C GLY A 445 -17.51 1.92 0.45
N ARG A 446 -18.70 2.40 0.06
CA ARG A 446 -19.33 2.17 -1.23
C ARG A 446 -18.63 3.01 -2.29
N ALA A 447 -17.39 2.60 -2.56
CA ALA A 447 -16.53 3.02 -3.65
C ALA A 447 -16.96 4.33 -4.34
N ARG A 448 -16.47 5.47 -3.83
CA ARG A 448 -16.38 6.71 -4.60
C ARG A 448 -15.81 6.45 -6.00
N SER A 449 -14.82 5.54 -6.09
CA SER A 449 -14.25 5.03 -7.35
C SER A 449 -15.27 4.30 -8.26
N LEU A 450 -16.21 3.52 -7.70
CA LEU A 450 -17.31 2.90 -8.46
C LEU A 450 -18.27 3.97 -8.96
N THR A 451 -18.62 4.94 -8.12
CA THR A 451 -19.54 6.04 -8.48
C THR A 451 -18.91 6.94 -9.55
N GLU A 452 -17.62 7.25 -9.43
CA GLU A 452 -16.82 8.03 -10.39
C GLU A 452 -16.59 7.27 -11.71
N SER A 453 -16.26 5.97 -11.66
CA SER A 453 -16.11 5.10 -12.83
C SER A 453 -17.44 4.88 -13.56
N MET A 454 -18.54 4.66 -12.81
CA MET A 454 -19.89 4.58 -13.38
C MET A 454 -20.35 5.91 -13.98
N ALA A 455 -20.08 7.05 -13.33
CA ALA A 455 -20.41 8.36 -13.88
C ALA A 455 -19.69 8.61 -15.22
N LYS A 456 -18.42 8.21 -15.30
CA LYS A 456 -17.59 8.29 -16.51
C LYS A 456 -18.06 7.34 -17.61
N ASN A 457 -18.36 6.08 -17.29
CA ASN A 457 -18.74 5.05 -18.26
C ASN A 457 -20.19 5.15 -18.74
N PHE A 458 -21.11 5.71 -17.94
CA PHE A 458 -22.53 5.87 -18.29
C PHE A 458 -22.94 7.31 -18.62
N SER A 459 -21.98 8.23 -18.81
CA SER A 459 -22.23 9.64 -19.17
C SER A 459 -23.16 10.38 -18.18
N LEU A 460 -23.16 9.98 -16.90
CA LEU A 460 -23.89 10.68 -15.84
C LEU A 460 -23.06 11.90 -15.41
N LYS A 461 -23.70 13.05 -15.16
CA LYS A 461 -22.99 14.27 -14.71
C LYS A 461 -22.23 13.96 -13.41
N SER A 462 -20.90 13.96 -13.50
CA SER A 462 -19.98 13.81 -12.37
C SER A 462 -20.21 14.93 -11.35
N THR A 463 -20.68 14.58 -10.15
CA THR A 463 -20.85 15.49 -9.00
C THR A 463 -19.54 15.71 -8.23
N SER A 464 -18.45 15.86 -8.97
CA SER A 464 -17.07 15.96 -8.45
C SER A 464 -16.71 17.33 -7.86
N GLN A 465 -17.65 18.27 -7.74
CA GLN A 465 -17.38 19.63 -7.23
C GLN A 465 -17.97 19.95 -5.84
N LEU A 466 -18.79 19.07 -5.23
CA LEU A 466 -19.41 19.34 -3.92
C LEU A 466 -18.69 18.71 -2.72
N ILE A 467 -17.83 17.72 -2.94
CA ILE A 467 -17.29 16.84 -1.88
C ILE A 467 -15.93 17.31 -1.33
N GLN A 468 -15.35 18.39 -1.87
CA GLN A 468 -14.13 19.03 -1.32
C GLN A 468 -14.34 19.77 0.01
N ARG A 469 -15.54 19.75 0.62
CA ARG A 469 -15.87 20.59 1.78
C ARG A 469 -15.85 19.89 3.15
N HIS A 470 -15.65 18.58 3.22
CA HIS A 470 -15.65 17.84 4.49
C HIS A 470 -14.42 16.94 4.61
N ASP A 471 -13.25 17.56 4.72
CA ASP A 471 -11.93 16.89 4.81
C ASP A 471 -11.51 16.49 6.23
N LYS A 472 -12.43 16.50 7.22
CA LYS A 472 -12.13 16.05 8.58
C LYS A 472 -13.29 15.27 9.18
N VAL A 473 -12.98 14.07 9.69
CA VAL A 473 -13.92 13.23 10.46
C VAL A 473 -14.31 13.90 11.80
N GLU A 474 -13.54 14.89 12.25
CA GLU A 474 -13.71 15.57 13.54
C GLU A 474 -14.74 16.71 13.55
N ASP A 475 -15.19 17.24 12.40
CA ASP A 475 -16.07 18.44 12.34
C ASP A 475 -17.58 18.14 12.48
N ILE A 476 -17.96 17.02 13.12
CA ILE A 476 -19.37 16.67 13.33
C ILE A 476 -19.89 17.35 14.59
N ASN A 477 -20.27 18.63 14.44
CA ASN A 477 -21.07 19.32 15.45
C ASN A 477 -22.44 18.63 15.62
N VAL A 478 -22.78 18.47 16.90
CA VAL A 478 -24.00 17.89 17.45
C VAL A 478 -25.27 18.41 16.75
N ILE A 479 -26.05 17.52 16.13
CA ILE A 479 -27.42 17.80 15.70
C ILE A 479 -28.36 17.00 16.63
N PRO A 480 -29.43 17.60 17.20
CA PRO A 480 -30.18 16.98 18.30
C PRO A 480 -30.90 15.69 17.92
N GLU A 481 -31.05 14.85 18.95
CA GLU A 481 -31.79 13.58 18.96
C GLU A 481 -33.27 13.77 18.66
N GLU A 482 -33.72 13.37 17.47
CA GLU A 482 -35.12 12.99 17.24
C GLU A 482 -35.21 11.77 16.29
N VAL A 483 -36.24 10.99 16.57
CA VAL A 483 -36.56 9.64 16.11
C VAL A 483 -36.48 9.46 14.58
N TYR A 484 -36.01 8.27 14.19
CA TYR A 484 -35.57 7.87 12.86
C TYR A 484 -36.63 7.93 11.75
N ASN A 485 -36.30 8.60 10.65
CA ASN A 485 -36.95 8.49 9.34
C ASN A 485 -35.89 8.13 8.28
N VAL A 486 -35.99 6.92 7.71
CA VAL A 486 -35.03 6.37 6.73
C VAL A 486 -34.99 7.19 5.42
N GLU A 487 -36.09 7.87 5.07
CA GLU A 487 -36.20 8.76 3.91
C GLU A 487 -35.41 10.05 4.11
N VAL A 488 -35.48 10.64 5.31
CA VAL A 488 -34.65 11.81 5.68
C VAL A 488 -33.17 11.46 5.68
N ILE A 489 -32.84 10.22 6.07
CA ILE A 489 -31.48 9.69 6.07
C ILE A 489 -30.95 9.49 4.65
N PHE A 490 -31.77 8.95 3.74
CA PHE A 490 -31.45 8.85 2.32
C PHE A 490 -31.30 10.22 1.66
N LYS A 491 -32.24 11.15 1.88
CA LYS A 491 -32.18 12.54 1.37
C LYS A 491 -30.94 13.28 1.84
N LYS A 492 -30.57 13.18 3.13
CA LYS A 492 -29.35 13.79 3.68
C LYS A 492 -28.06 13.16 3.15
N SER A 493 -28.09 11.89 2.75
CA SER A 493 -26.95 11.20 2.15
C SER A 493 -26.79 11.53 0.65
N ALA A 494 -27.89 11.85 -0.03
CA ALA A 494 -27.94 12.17 -1.46
C ALA A 494 -27.64 13.65 -1.80
N VAL A 495 -27.89 14.60 -0.89
CA VAL A 495 -27.61 16.04 -1.10
C VAL A 495 -26.10 16.35 -1.28
N PRO A 496 -25.16 15.81 -0.47
CA PRO A 496 -23.72 16.03 -0.66
C PRO A 496 -23.16 15.36 -1.92
N LEU A 497 -23.84 14.31 -2.41
CA LEU A 497 -23.51 13.58 -3.63
C LEU A 497 -24.04 14.29 -4.90
N GLY A 498 -24.69 15.46 -4.74
CA GLY A 498 -25.30 16.24 -5.82
C GLY A 498 -26.47 15.55 -6.53
N ALA A 499 -27.03 14.50 -5.92
CA ALA A 499 -28.23 13.82 -6.40
C ALA A 499 -29.52 14.59 -6.01
N LEU A 500 -29.42 15.55 -5.09
CA LEU A 500 -30.52 16.45 -4.65
C LEU A 500 -29.97 17.89 -4.43
N PRO A 501 -30.76 18.97 -4.65
CA PRO A 501 -30.32 20.36 -4.43
C PRO A 501 -30.07 20.72 -2.95
N THR A 502 -29.20 21.71 -2.71
CA THR A 502 -28.70 22.10 -1.38
C THR A 502 -29.65 22.90 -0.49
N GLU A 503 -30.76 23.46 -1.00
CA GLU A 503 -31.69 24.28 -0.20
C GLU A 503 -33.06 23.59 0.01
N ASN A 504 -33.51 23.50 1.27
CA ASN A 504 -34.82 23.00 1.71
C ASN A 504 -35.18 21.53 1.41
N CYS A 505 -34.20 20.64 1.27
CA CYS A 505 -34.40 19.21 0.94
C CYS A 505 -35.16 18.40 2.02
N GLU A 506 -35.17 18.87 3.28
CA GLU A 506 -35.87 18.20 4.39
C GLU A 506 -37.40 18.29 4.28
N ASN A 507 -37.92 19.27 3.52
CA ASN A 507 -39.34 19.63 3.51
C ASN A 507 -40.06 19.31 2.18
N ARG A 508 -39.41 18.62 1.22
CA ARG A 508 -40.04 18.22 -0.06
C ARG A 508 -40.07 16.71 -0.28
N PRO A 509 -41.10 16.15 -0.93
CA PRO A 509 -41.16 14.74 -1.34
C PRO A 509 -40.04 14.38 -2.31
N LEU A 510 -39.53 13.14 -2.27
CA LEU A 510 -38.42 12.67 -3.12
C LEU A 510 -38.73 12.79 -4.63
N GLY A 511 -40.01 12.81 -5.01
CA GLY A 511 -40.49 12.94 -6.39
C GLY A 511 -40.19 14.28 -7.07
N ASP A 512 -39.94 15.36 -6.31
CA ASP A 512 -39.75 16.71 -6.88
C ASP A 512 -38.34 16.96 -7.44
N TYR A 513 -37.43 15.99 -7.35
CA TYR A 513 -35.99 16.20 -7.59
C TYR A 513 -35.39 15.32 -8.69
N LEU A 514 -36.18 14.55 -9.43
CA LEU A 514 -35.69 13.68 -10.49
C LEU A 514 -35.70 14.41 -11.84
N MET A 515 -34.53 14.47 -12.49
CA MET A 515 -34.38 14.99 -13.86
C MET A 515 -35.17 14.12 -14.83
N THR A 516 -36.21 14.69 -15.44
CA THR A 516 -36.91 14.11 -16.59
C THR A 516 -35.97 14.16 -17.80
N SER A 517 -35.58 13.01 -18.35
CA SER A 517 -35.11 12.95 -19.73
C SER A 517 -36.33 13.12 -20.64
N ASP A 518 -36.41 14.23 -21.36
CA ASP A 518 -37.32 14.35 -22.50
C ASP A 518 -36.89 13.34 -23.58
N GLY A 519 -37.55 12.20 -23.60
CA GLY A 519 -37.37 11.11 -24.55
C GLY A 519 -38.34 9.98 -24.20
N GLU A 520 -39.34 9.81 -25.05
CA GLU A 520 -40.60 9.11 -24.78
C GLU A 520 -40.48 7.60 -24.44
N GLU A 521 -41.43 7.16 -23.61
CA GLU A 521 -41.92 5.79 -23.36
C GLU A 521 -41.23 4.89 -22.30
N SER A 522 -41.25 5.31 -21.02
CA SER A 522 -42.04 4.64 -19.96
C SER A 522 -42.20 5.56 -18.73
N LYS A 523 -43.43 5.76 -18.26
CA LYS A 523 -43.90 6.87 -17.41
C LYS A 523 -43.66 6.74 -15.88
N GLU A 524 -42.68 5.96 -15.43
CA GLU A 524 -42.41 5.79 -13.99
C GLU A 524 -40.97 6.19 -13.64
N PRO A 525 -40.74 6.94 -12.54
CA PRO A 525 -39.39 7.30 -12.12
C PRO A 525 -38.58 6.04 -11.75
N GLU A 526 -37.36 5.90 -12.26
CA GLU A 526 -36.53 4.70 -12.09
C GLU A 526 -35.44 4.90 -11.01
N ILE A 527 -35.31 3.93 -10.11
CA ILE A 527 -34.23 3.87 -9.11
C ILE A 527 -33.30 2.72 -9.48
N ILE A 528 -32.02 3.01 -9.73
CA ILE A 528 -31.00 2.00 -9.98
C ILE A 528 -30.27 1.69 -8.66
N ILE A 529 -30.20 0.41 -8.31
CA ILE A 529 -29.59 -0.07 -7.08
C ILE A 529 -28.44 -0.99 -7.44
N VAL A 530 -27.24 -0.68 -6.95
CA VAL A 530 -26.07 -1.55 -7.03
C VAL A 530 -25.89 -2.20 -5.65
N PRO A 531 -26.42 -3.41 -5.40
CA PRO A 531 -26.27 -4.03 -4.11
C PRO A 531 -24.83 -4.53 -3.95
N ASP A 532 -24.13 -3.99 -2.97
CA ASP A 532 -22.90 -4.58 -2.44
C ASP A 532 -23.15 -5.38 -1.15
N ARG A 533 -22.60 -6.60 -1.08
CA ARG A 533 -22.72 -7.53 0.06
C ARG A 533 -24.15 -7.65 0.59
N PHE A 534 -24.36 -7.56 1.90
CA PHE A 534 -25.64 -7.79 2.57
C PHE A 534 -26.78 -6.89 2.08
N SER A 535 -26.51 -5.83 1.30
CA SER A 535 -27.56 -5.03 0.68
C SER A 535 -28.37 -5.81 -0.36
N TYR A 536 -27.88 -6.93 -0.94
CA TYR A 536 -28.72 -7.83 -1.73
C TYR A 536 -29.88 -8.43 -0.91
N ARG A 537 -29.78 -8.42 0.43
CA ARG A 537 -30.81 -8.90 1.36
C ARG A 537 -31.83 -7.82 1.71
N VAL A 538 -31.58 -6.56 1.33
CA VAL A 538 -32.54 -5.48 1.56
C VAL A 538 -33.63 -5.63 0.50
N PRO A 539 -34.89 -5.84 0.91
CA PRO A 539 -35.99 -5.95 -0.04
C PRO A 539 -36.37 -4.52 -0.46
N PHE A 540 -35.55 -3.89 -1.30
CA PHE A 540 -35.69 -2.48 -1.70
C PHE A 540 -37.09 -2.16 -2.22
N ASN A 541 -37.67 -3.10 -2.97
CA ASN A 541 -39.04 -3.01 -3.47
C ASN A 541 -40.08 -2.90 -2.35
N ALA A 542 -39.83 -3.54 -1.21
CA ALA A 542 -40.71 -3.57 -0.05
C ALA A 542 -40.34 -2.51 1.02
N LEU A 543 -39.40 -1.62 0.74
CA LEU A 543 -39.16 -0.47 1.62
C LEU A 543 -40.39 0.44 1.58
N ARG A 544 -40.87 0.84 2.74
CA ARG A 544 -42.11 1.60 2.88
C ARG A 544 -41.79 3.04 3.24
N ASP A 545 -42.38 3.96 2.48
CA ASP A 545 -42.40 5.38 2.83
C ASP A 545 -43.33 5.56 4.03
N GLU A 546 -42.81 6.09 5.13
CA GLU A 546 -43.56 6.29 6.37
C GLU A 546 -44.61 7.40 6.27
N SER A 547 -44.40 8.38 5.38
CA SER A 547 -45.29 9.52 5.20
C SER A 547 -46.49 9.17 4.31
N THR A 548 -46.27 8.35 3.27
CA THR A 548 -47.32 7.95 2.33
C THR A 548 -47.86 6.54 2.59
N GLY A 549 -47.15 5.73 3.37
CA GLY A 549 -47.48 4.34 3.65
C GLY A 549 -47.37 3.41 2.44
N LYS A 550 -46.80 3.89 1.32
CA LYS A 550 -46.63 3.13 0.06
C LYS A 550 -45.26 2.47 0.00
N TYR A 551 -45.17 1.38 -0.74
CA TYR A 551 -43.89 0.72 -1.01
C TYR A 551 -43.11 1.46 -2.09
N LEU A 552 -41.79 1.35 -2.05
CA LEU A 552 -40.91 1.99 -3.03
C LEU A 552 -41.22 1.50 -4.46
N SER A 553 -41.61 0.23 -4.61
CA SER A 553 -42.08 -0.34 -5.88
C SER A 553 -43.38 0.24 -6.39
N ASP A 554 -44.19 0.91 -5.55
CA ASP A 554 -45.47 1.49 -5.96
C ASP A 554 -45.28 2.84 -6.66
N ASN A 555 -44.14 3.48 -6.43
CA ASN A 555 -43.83 4.81 -6.94
C ASN A 555 -42.67 4.79 -7.94
N TYR A 556 -41.79 3.79 -7.87
CA TYR A 556 -40.57 3.73 -8.66
C TYR A 556 -40.36 2.38 -9.30
N ARG A 557 -39.90 2.41 -10.55
CA ARG A 557 -39.32 1.24 -11.21
C ARG A 557 -37.94 0.99 -10.59
N ILE A 558 -37.74 -0.11 -9.89
CA ILE A 558 -36.46 -0.42 -9.26
C ILE A 558 -35.67 -1.37 -10.15
N ARG A 559 -34.48 -0.95 -10.60
CA ARG A 559 -33.55 -1.75 -11.39
C ARG A 559 -32.33 -2.10 -10.54
N ILE A 560 -32.16 -3.38 -10.26
CA ILE A 560 -30.99 -3.88 -9.53
C ILE A 560 -29.93 -4.25 -10.56
N ILE A 561 -28.72 -3.69 -10.44
CA ILE A 561 -27.59 -3.97 -11.33
C ILE A 561 -26.42 -4.57 -10.54
N PRO A 562 -25.61 -5.48 -11.13
CA PRO A 562 -24.53 -6.17 -10.43
C PRO A 562 -23.44 -5.21 -9.91
N SER A 563 -22.81 -5.56 -8.77
CA SER A 563 -21.63 -4.86 -8.23
C SER A 563 -20.41 -4.99 -9.13
N LEU A 564 -19.37 -4.16 -8.95
CA LEU A 564 -18.11 -4.22 -9.72
C LEU A 564 -17.45 -5.60 -9.67
N THR A 565 -17.40 -6.24 -8.49
CA THR A 565 -16.89 -7.61 -8.34
C THR A 565 -17.71 -8.59 -9.18
N THR A 566 -19.03 -8.44 -9.19
CA THR A 566 -19.94 -9.27 -9.99
C THR A 566 -19.76 -9.00 -11.49
N LEU A 567 -19.61 -7.74 -11.90
CA LEU A 567 -19.36 -7.33 -13.28
C LEU A 567 -18.01 -7.82 -13.79
N ARG A 568 -16.95 -7.76 -12.97
CA ARG A 568 -15.62 -8.30 -13.29
C ARG A 568 -15.69 -9.80 -13.48
N LEU A 569 -16.35 -10.53 -12.56
CA LEU A 569 -16.59 -11.97 -12.72
C LEU A 569 -17.38 -12.29 -14.00
N ILE A 570 -18.37 -11.46 -14.35
CA ILE A 570 -19.14 -11.61 -15.60
C ILE A 570 -18.27 -11.34 -16.83
N GLN A 571 -17.40 -10.32 -16.81
CA GLN A 571 -16.50 -9.98 -17.91
C GLN A 571 -15.36 -10.99 -18.09
N GLU A 572 -14.86 -11.57 -17.01
CA GLU A 572 -13.86 -12.64 -17.01
C GLU A 572 -14.45 -14.00 -17.44
N CYS A 573 -15.80 -14.12 -17.50
CA CYS A 573 -16.49 -15.31 -17.98
C CYS A 573 -16.65 -15.29 -19.52
N PRO A 574 -16.41 -16.42 -20.22
CA PRO A 574 -16.67 -16.52 -21.66
C PRO A 574 -18.14 -16.24 -22.01
N ALA A 575 -18.40 -15.56 -23.13
CA ALA A 575 -19.75 -15.17 -23.56
C ALA A 575 -20.74 -16.35 -23.67
N ASP A 576 -20.24 -17.56 -23.92
CA ASP A 576 -21.05 -18.77 -24.08
C ASP A 576 -21.28 -19.56 -22.78
N TYR A 577 -20.66 -19.15 -21.66
CA TYR A 577 -20.67 -19.91 -20.41
C TYR A 577 -22.09 -20.07 -19.83
N HIS A 578 -22.91 -19.03 -19.90
CA HIS A 578 -24.27 -19.03 -19.36
C HIS A 578 -25.36 -19.50 -20.35
N SER A 579 -25.08 -19.49 -21.66
CA SER A 579 -26.05 -19.85 -22.70
C SER A 579 -26.11 -21.36 -22.98
N GLN A 580 -25.08 -22.11 -22.60
CA GLN A 580 -24.97 -23.56 -22.85
C GLN A 580 -25.26 -24.44 -21.63
N THR A 581 -25.44 -23.86 -20.44
CA THR A 581 -25.51 -24.59 -19.18
C THR A 581 -26.89 -24.39 -18.52
N GLY A 582 -27.53 -25.49 -18.11
CA GLY A 582 -28.90 -25.48 -17.57
C GLY A 582 -28.99 -24.81 -16.19
N ALA A 583 -30.15 -24.96 -15.53
CA ALA A 583 -30.35 -24.52 -14.15
C ALA A 583 -30.45 -25.71 -13.19
N LEU A 584 -30.07 -25.50 -11.93
CA LEU A 584 -30.33 -26.41 -10.82
C LEU A 584 -31.32 -25.74 -9.87
N VAL A 585 -32.45 -26.38 -9.63
CA VAL A 585 -33.47 -25.89 -8.70
C VAL A 585 -33.64 -26.92 -7.59
N VAL A 586 -33.46 -26.51 -6.33
CA VAL A 586 -33.54 -27.39 -5.15
C VAL A 586 -34.58 -26.83 -4.18
N GLY A 587 -35.50 -27.66 -3.70
CA GLY A 587 -36.61 -27.21 -2.86
C GLY A 587 -37.02 -28.17 -1.77
N ASP A 588 -37.27 -27.64 -0.57
CA ASP A 588 -37.81 -28.38 0.59
C ASP A 588 -37.13 -29.75 0.82
N PRO A 589 -35.79 -29.81 1.05
CA PRO A 589 -35.10 -31.08 1.29
C PRO A 589 -35.62 -31.83 2.52
N LYS A 590 -35.61 -33.16 2.51
CA LYS A 590 -36.05 -33.99 3.66
C LYS A 590 -34.88 -34.23 4.62
N VAL A 591 -34.55 -33.21 5.39
CA VAL A 591 -33.35 -33.17 6.25
C VAL A 591 -33.43 -34.11 7.46
N GLY A 592 -34.54 -34.10 8.22
CA GLY A 592 -34.66 -34.92 9.43
C GLY A 592 -33.81 -34.40 10.60
N SER A 593 -33.22 -35.30 11.39
CA SER A 593 -32.38 -34.96 12.56
C SER A 593 -30.91 -34.85 12.18
N VAL A 594 -30.29 -33.70 12.45
CA VAL A 594 -28.89 -33.38 12.10
C VAL A 594 -28.17 -32.78 13.30
N LEU A 595 -26.90 -33.13 13.48
CA LEU A 595 -26.04 -32.55 14.51
C LEU A 595 -25.57 -31.16 14.06
N CYS A 596 -26.13 -30.11 14.65
CA CYS A 596 -25.80 -28.71 14.37
C CYS A 596 -25.31 -28.02 15.66
N LYS A 597 -24.13 -27.39 15.63
CA LYS A 597 -23.50 -26.73 16.79
C LYS A 597 -23.32 -27.65 18.02
N GLY A 598 -23.12 -28.96 17.80
CA GLY A 598 -22.98 -29.96 18.88
C GLY A 598 -24.30 -30.48 19.45
N GLU A 599 -25.44 -30.02 18.94
CA GLU A 599 -26.78 -30.41 19.36
C GLU A 599 -27.54 -31.12 18.22
N ILE A 600 -28.32 -32.15 18.53
CA ILE A 600 -29.19 -32.79 17.55
C ILE A 600 -30.41 -31.89 17.33
N ARG A 601 -30.56 -31.33 16.13
CA ARG A 601 -31.69 -30.51 15.71
C ARG A 601 -32.54 -31.24 14.69
N ASN A 602 -33.86 -31.15 14.85
CA ASN A 602 -34.81 -31.73 13.91
C ASN A 602 -35.40 -30.63 13.01
N PHE A 603 -35.19 -30.72 11.71
CA PHE A 603 -35.66 -29.73 10.75
C PHE A 603 -37.02 -30.11 10.18
N SER A 604 -38.02 -29.25 10.40
CA SER A 604 -39.35 -29.40 9.82
C SER A 604 -39.36 -29.12 8.32
N ARG A 605 -40.28 -29.75 7.59
CA ARG A 605 -40.51 -29.49 6.15
C ARG A 605 -40.86 -28.02 5.90
N LEU A 606 -40.36 -27.45 4.81
CA LEU A 606 -40.62 -26.09 4.37
C LEU A 606 -41.63 -26.09 3.20
N LYS A 607 -42.93 -26.11 3.52
CA LYS A 607 -44.00 -26.26 2.51
C LYS A 607 -44.00 -25.17 1.44
N PHE A 608 -43.58 -23.94 1.77
CA PHE A 608 -43.51 -22.84 0.81
C PHE A 608 -42.25 -22.89 -0.06
N ALA A 609 -41.14 -23.40 0.47
CA ALA A 609 -39.91 -23.62 -0.31
C ALA A 609 -40.12 -24.65 -1.43
N ARG A 610 -40.99 -25.64 -1.21
CA ARG A 610 -41.39 -26.57 -2.26
C ARG A 610 -42.12 -25.85 -3.40
N LYS A 611 -43.11 -25.02 -3.06
CA LYS A 611 -43.89 -24.27 -4.05
C LYS A 611 -43.01 -23.29 -4.83
N GLU A 612 -42.09 -22.61 -4.15
CA GLU A 612 -41.11 -21.72 -4.76
C GLU A 612 -40.24 -22.48 -5.78
N ALA A 613 -39.64 -23.60 -5.39
CA ALA A 613 -38.83 -24.41 -6.28
C ALA A 613 -39.64 -24.99 -7.47
N GLU A 614 -40.91 -25.34 -7.27
CA GLU A 614 -41.80 -25.77 -8.35
C GLU A 614 -42.08 -24.63 -9.35
N MET A 615 -42.37 -23.42 -8.86
CA MET A 615 -42.58 -22.24 -9.69
C MET A 615 -41.32 -21.84 -10.46
N VAL A 616 -40.17 -21.80 -9.79
CA VAL A 616 -38.88 -21.47 -10.40
C VAL A 616 -38.48 -22.53 -11.42
N GLY A 617 -38.69 -23.82 -11.12
CA GLY A 617 -38.46 -24.90 -12.06
C GLY A 617 -39.29 -24.77 -13.33
N GLN A 618 -40.58 -24.42 -13.21
CA GLN A 618 -41.46 -24.16 -14.37
C GLN A 618 -40.98 -22.97 -15.21
N LEU A 619 -40.57 -21.87 -14.58
CA LEU A 619 -40.06 -20.68 -15.26
C LEU A 619 -38.78 -20.97 -16.05
N LEU A 620 -37.92 -21.85 -15.53
CA LEU A 620 -36.63 -22.19 -16.13
C LEU A 620 -36.69 -23.44 -17.03
N GLY A 621 -37.85 -24.10 -17.15
CA GLY A 621 -37.98 -25.34 -17.92
C GLY A 621 -37.20 -26.53 -17.32
N VAL A 622 -36.92 -26.52 -16.02
CA VAL A 622 -36.11 -27.54 -15.32
C VAL A 622 -36.94 -28.24 -14.24
N ALA A 623 -36.77 -29.56 -14.14
CA ALA A 623 -37.36 -30.34 -13.04
C ALA A 623 -36.59 -30.10 -11.71
N PRO A 624 -37.24 -29.56 -10.66
CA PRO A 624 -36.56 -29.29 -9.39
C PRO A 624 -36.27 -30.56 -8.59
N LEU A 625 -35.14 -30.57 -7.86
CA LEU A 625 -34.83 -31.56 -6.85
C LEU A 625 -35.63 -31.24 -5.58
N LEU A 626 -36.64 -32.07 -5.28
CA LEU A 626 -37.54 -31.85 -4.16
C LEU A 626 -37.43 -32.94 -3.09
N GLY A 627 -37.59 -32.55 -1.83
CA GLY A 627 -37.83 -33.53 -0.77
C GLY A 627 -36.66 -34.49 -0.53
N ALA A 628 -36.96 -35.79 -0.54
CA ALA A 628 -35.96 -36.83 -0.34
C ALA A 628 -34.94 -36.93 -1.51
N TYR A 629 -35.28 -36.38 -2.68
CA TYR A 629 -34.42 -36.41 -3.85
C TYR A 629 -33.38 -35.26 -3.87
N ALA A 630 -33.58 -34.24 -3.04
CA ALA A 630 -32.64 -33.13 -2.84
C ALA A 630 -31.45 -33.55 -1.95
N THR A 631 -30.75 -34.62 -2.32
CA THR A 631 -29.62 -35.16 -1.57
C THR A 631 -28.34 -34.35 -1.79
N LYS A 632 -27.43 -34.37 -0.81
CA LYS A 632 -26.10 -33.72 -0.95
C LYS A 632 -25.36 -34.17 -2.21
N LYS A 633 -25.43 -35.47 -2.52
CA LYS A 633 -24.79 -36.04 -3.71
C LYS A 633 -25.39 -35.49 -5.00
N ALA A 634 -26.72 -35.49 -5.13
CA ALA A 634 -27.39 -35.01 -6.34
C ALA A 634 -27.12 -33.52 -6.60
N VAL A 635 -27.13 -32.71 -5.54
CA VAL A 635 -26.84 -31.27 -5.64
C VAL A 635 -25.39 -31.02 -6.06
N LEU A 636 -24.41 -31.64 -5.38
CA LEU A 636 -22.99 -31.45 -5.72
C LEU A 636 -22.62 -31.98 -7.11
N GLN A 637 -23.30 -33.01 -7.61
CA GLN A 637 -23.09 -33.51 -8.97
C GLN A 637 -23.64 -32.55 -10.04
N ALA A 638 -24.71 -31.82 -9.74
CA ALA A 638 -25.35 -30.90 -10.68
C ALA A 638 -24.68 -29.52 -10.73
N ILE A 639 -24.13 -29.02 -9.61
CA ILE A 639 -23.52 -27.68 -9.51
C ILE A 639 -22.51 -27.37 -10.63
N PRO A 640 -21.56 -28.26 -11.00
CA PRO A 640 -20.58 -27.94 -12.05
C PRO A 640 -21.17 -27.86 -13.48
N SER A 641 -22.41 -28.31 -13.67
CA SER A 641 -23.06 -28.45 -14.98
C SER A 641 -24.10 -27.37 -15.29
N VAL A 642 -24.28 -26.40 -14.40
CA VAL A 642 -25.35 -25.39 -14.46
C VAL A 642 -24.82 -23.97 -14.29
N SER A 643 -25.44 -23.00 -14.95
CA SER A 643 -25.13 -21.58 -14.78
C SER A 643 -25.96 -20.91 -13.69
N VAL A 644 -27.14 -21.45 -13.39
CA VAL A 644 -28.09 -20.89 -12.44
C VAL A 644 -28.37 -21.92 -11.36
N ILE A 645 -28.23 -21.51 -10.09
CA ILE A 645 -28.55 -22.36 -8.94
C ILE A 645 -29.58 -21.63 -8.08
N HIS A 646 -30.74 -22.25 -7.91
CA HIS A 646 -31.78 -21.82 -6.99
C HIS A 646 -31.92 -22.84 -5.87
N ILE A 647 -31.83 -22.40 -4.61
CA ILE A 647 -31.97 -23.28 -3.45
C ILE A 647 -32.95 -22.67 -2.44
N ALA A 648 -34.08 -23.36 -2.28
CA ALA A 648 -35.08 -23.08 -1.26
C ALA A 648 -35.00 -24.18 -0.17
N ALA A 649 -34.15 -23.96 0.85
CA ALA A 649 -33.86 -24.92 1.91
C ALA A 649 -33.53 -24.22 3.25
N HIS A 650 -33.43 -25.01 4.34
CA HIS A 650 -32.86 -24.50 5.59
C HIS A 650 -31.38 -24.19 5.40
N GLY A 651 -30.92 -23.07 5.96
CA GLY A 651 -29.52 -22.67 5.90
C GLY A 651 -29.03 -21.99 7.18
N ASP A 652 -27.72 -22.04 7.40
CA ASP A 652 -27.03 -21.31 8.47
C ASP A 652 -26.51 -19.98 7.92
N VAL A 653 -27.00 -18.87 8.49
CA VAL A 653 -26.70 -17.51 8.01
C VAL A 653 -25.25 -17.08 8.31
N GLU A 654 -24.62 -17.64 9.34
CA GLU A 654 -23.26 -17.28 9.77
C GLU A 654 -22.20 -18.00 8.93
N ARG A 655 -22.47 -19.25 8.54
CA ARG A 655 -21.52 -20.12 7.82
C ARG A 655 -21.84 -20.31 6.33
N GLY A 656 -23.05 -19.95 5.90
CA GLY A 656 -23.51 -20.20 4.53
C GLY A 656 -23.77 -21.68 4.24
N GLU A 657 -23.95 -22.51 5.28
CA GLU A 657 -24.23 -23.93 5.13
C GLU A 657 -25.69 -24.17 4.73
N ILE A 658 -25.94 -25.15 3.85
CA ILE A 658 -27.28 -25.51 3.36
C ILE A 658 -27.60 -26.94 3.80
N SER A 659 -28.77 -27.14 4.41
CA SER A 659 -29.24 -28.46 4.81
C SER A 659 -29.92 -29.19 3.66
N LEU A 660 -29.37 -30.35 3.29
CA LEU A 660 -29.88 -31.20 2.22
C LEU A 660 -30.41 -32.54 2.77
N SER A 661 -31.13 -33.28 1.94
CA SER A 661 -31.57 -34.63 2.29
C SER A 661 -30.35 -35.54 2.52
N PRO A 662 -30.39 -36.45 3.52
CA PRO A 662 -29.36 -37.46 3.74
C PRO A 662 -29.05 -38.27 2.49
#